data_AF-A0A356T0J7-F1
#
_entry.id   AF-A0A356T0J7-F1
#
_cell.length_a   1.000
_cell.length_b   1.000
_cell.length_c   1.000
_cell.angle_alpha   90.00
_cell.angle_beta   90.00
_cell.angle_gamma   90.00
#
_symmetry.space_group_name_H-M   'P 1'
#
loop_
_entity.id
_entity.type
_entity.pdbx_description
1 polymer ?
#
loop_
_entity_poly.entity_id
_entity_poly.type
_entity_poly.pdbx_seq_one_letter_code
_entity_poly.pdbx_strand_id
1 'polypeptide(L)'
;LGSTEPLPLPPLADLLSAALALASGNRKKSLLPLATTPAELVLLRSGGEVLISYYLIDGPTEVRVLDRPVGLETLLARCAEIAEESATADSDPVSRRLVLRLAERARAGEVAPEQSPLAPVLETGGAVQAPKRSVPLAFGFQAAIVPVADPPRQTSAHSDTHALLFPGTLYVWTRGRRIPLVRGPIMLAVQRMVSATRALVEAWETGRAANVRLRAGRFAVGVRLSPRDGVQLTLGSDEAGRITIPALSVSEAALPILRLASDVLRALVSIDRSQARNLRVTSLREEVRSLRRRVRSRGPRANAVVHTDPERLRAASGACATPGVAPRAAAAPRRLQFERRWESEVEGLDAASTFLCGDRLVVATPRQTVAIGREDGEVLWSQVQPASASFMTGTVLARLASDGHLALSHVDDGETFAEARLAPRTGGPPTGVLVGGRSIPPTAVLAEGRDRLVAVDLRTGELRWRSGGHGASAFTLKRAGRILLATCGDGTLSALDVATGELLWRYCAAEGARFALAPVVAGEVVVAVSGELGGADGVLHGVDLFSGRALWTRALDGAPASAPSASAGVVALAVGGPRDARFVAVDVTDGSLRWDIADPGLAHGASCLAVDQTLVVNTPLGFTRALRAEDGELRWERQLSHPVADDVPRRLEPILRGGALFVPSASVHVLRVADGHSIGEPLPCELVPDWTRVDERGWIYVAEESGHLHAYAPKPQLSVVR
;
A
#
# COMPACT_ATOMS: atom_id res chain seq x y z
N LEU A 1 -36.71 20.73 19.77
CA LEU A 1 -37.60 20.67 18.59
C LEU A 1 -39.01 20.41 19.12
N GLY A 2 -39.95 21.32 18.87
CA GLY A 2 -41.28 21.36 19.50
C GLY A 2 -42.28 20.39 18.90
N SER A 3 -42.11 19.09 19.13
CA SER A 3 -43.19 18.10 19.05
C SER A 3 -43.70 17.83 20.46
N THR A 4 -44.95 18.17 20.73
CA THR A 4 -45.67 17.93 22.00
C THR A 4 -46.20 16.50 22.12
N GLU A 5 -45.67 15.56 21.35
CA GLU A 5 -45.97 14.13 21.53
C GLU A 5 -44.96 13.52 22.50
N PRO A 6 -45.42 12.75 23.51
CA PRO A 6 -44.52 12.06 24.42
C PRO A 6 -43.66 11.06 23.64
N LEU A 7 -42.34 11.21 23.72
CA LEU A 7 -41.40 10.25 23.14
C LEU A 7 -41.60 8.89 23.83
N PRO A 8 -41.81 7.79 23.07
CA PRO A 8 -41.93 6.48 23.68
C PRO A 8 -40.62 6.14 24.40
N LEU A 9 -40.74 5.61 25.61
CA LEU A 9 -39.61 5.21 26.45
C LEU A 9 -39.49 3.68 26.48
N PRO A 10 -38.27 3.15 26.70
CA PRO A 10 -38.09 1.71 26.89
C PRO A 10 -38.80 1.25 28.17
N PRO A 11 -39.06 -0.06 28.32
CA PRO A 11 -39.56 -0.62 29.57
C PRO A 11 -38.72 -0.15 30.76
N LEU A 12 -39.39 0.18 31.87
CA LEU A 12 -38.73 0.77 33.04
C LEU A 12 -37.60 -0.10 33.59
N ALA A 13 -37.80 -1.43 33.59
CA ALA A 13 -36.78 -2.39 34.03
C ALA A 13 -35.49 -2.32 33.17
N ASP A 14 -35.62 -2.15 31.85
CA ASP A 14 -34.48 -2.05 30.93
C ASP A 14 -33.74 -0.72 31.12
N LEU A 15 -34.48 0.37 31.29
CA LEU A 15 -33.92 1.70 31.56
C LEU A 15 -33.15 1.72 32.88
N LEU A 16 -33.73 1.16 33.94
CA LEU A 16 -33.15 1.10 35.28
C LEU A 16 -31.91 0.18 35.31
N SER A 17 -31.98 -0.97 34.65
CA SER A 17 -30.85 -1.90 34.49
C SER A 17 -29.68 -1.25 33.72
N ALA A 18 -29.97 -0.53 32.64
CA ALA A 18 -28.96 0.20 31.87
C ALA A 18 -28.33 1.33 32.69
N ALA A 19 -29.13 2.13 33.40
CA ALA A 19 -28.62 3.20 34.26
C ALA A 19 -27.74 2.66 35.40
N LEU A 20 -28.12 1.54 36.03
CA LEU A 20 -27.31 0.85 37.05
C LEU A 20 -25.98 0.35 36.49
N ALA A 21 -25.96 -0.20 35.27
CA ALA A 21 -24.74 -0.66 34.62
C ALA A 21 -23.77 0.49 34.27
N LEU A 22 -24.30 1.68 33.96
CA LEU A 22 -23.50 2.89 33.78
C LEU A 22 -22.95 3.40 35.12
N ALA A 23 -23.78 3.41 36.17
CA ALA A 23 -23.40 3.87 37.51
C ALA A 23 -22.31 3.00 38.15
N SER A 24 -22.36 1.67 37.95
CA SER A 24 -21.34 0.76 38.44
C SER A 24 -20.00 0.86 37.68
N GLY A 25 -19.94 1.61 36.59
CA GLY A 25 -18.76 1.72 35.72
C GLY A 25 -18.50 0.51 34.83
N ASN A 26 -19.39 -0.50 34.85
CA ASN A 26 -19.24 -1.72 34.03
C ASN A 26 -19.43 -1.45 32.53
N ARG A 27 -20.18 -0.41 32.19
CA ARG A 27 -20.39 0.05 30.81
C ARG A 27 -20.34 1.57 30.78
N LYS A 28 -19.83 2.13 29.68
CA LYS A 28 -19.90 3.58 29.41
C LYS A 28 -21.04 3.97 28.47
N LYS A 29 -21.55 3.02 27.69
CA LYS A 29 -22.62 3.22 26.70
C LYS A 29 -23.63 2.09 26.75
N SER A 30 -24.92 2.42 26.67
CA SER A 30 -26.01 1.45 26.52
C SER A 30 -26.94 1.85 25.37
N LEU A 31 -27.23 0.89 24.50
CA LEU A 31 -28.18 1.02 23.40
C LEU A 31 -29.49 0.32 23.79
N LEU A 32 -30.61 1.04 23.75
CA LEU A 32 -31.93 0.56 24.15
C LEU A 32 -32.89 0.67 22.95
N PRO A 33 -33.03 -0.37 22.12
CA PRO A 33 -34.00 -0.39 21.04
C PRO A 33 -35.43 -0.43 21.61
N LEU A 34 -36.36 0.32 21.02
CA LEU A 34 -37.76 0.33 21.43
C LEU A 34 -38.55 -0.76 20.71
N ALA A 35 -39.35 -1.52 21.46
CA ALA A 35 -40.17 -2.59 20.90
C ALA A 35 -41.37 -2.07 20.09
N THR A 36 -41.92 -0.92 20.49
CA THR A 36 -43.16 -0.36 19.92
C THR A 36 -42.93 0.56 18.73
N THR A 37 -41.71 1.09 18.59
CA THR A 37 -41.35 2.02 17.52
C THR A 37 -39.94 1.71 17.02
N PRO A 38 -39.66 1.82 15.71
CA PRO A 38 -38.31 1.64 15.15
C PRO A 38 -37.42 2.84 15.52
N ALA A 39 -37.07 2.92 16.79
CA ALA A 39 -36.32 3.97 17.43
C ALA A 39 -35.35 3.37 18.44
N GLU A 40 -34.25 4.07 18.69
CA GLU A 40 -33.22 3.65 19.62
C GLU A 40 -32.94 4.79 20.60
N LEU A 41 -33.02 4.49 21.90
CA LEU A 41 -32.60 5.36 22.98
C LEU A 41 -31.17 4.98 23.38
N VAL A 42 -30.29 5.96 23.51
CA VAL A 42 -28.89 5.73 23.88
C VAL A 42 -28.56 6.51 25.14
N LEU A 43 -27.91 5.82 26.07
CA LEU A 43 -27.37 6.39 27.30
C LEU A 43 -25.84 6.32 27.23
N LEU A 44 -25.18 7.47 27.25
CA LEU A 44 -23.72 7.58 27.28
C LEU A 44 -23.30 8.28 28.57
N ARG A 45 -22.47 7.62 29.38
CA ARG A 45 -21.98 8.18 30.63
C ARG A 45 -20.91 9.25 30.37
N SER A 46 -21.03 10.38 31.07
CA SER A 46 -20.06 11.48 31.05
C SER A 46 -19.97 12.10 32.45
N GLY A 47 -19.03 11.63 33.25
CA GLY A 47 -18.85 12.01 34.66
C GLY A 47 -20.02 11.56 35.54
N GLY A 48 -20.62 12.54 36.22
CA GLY A 48 -21.86 12.39 36.99
C GLY A 48 -23.14 12.52 36.17
N GLU A 49 -23.02 12.78 34.86
CA GLU A 49 -24.15 12.93 33.95
C GLU A 49 -24.23 11.75 32.98
N VAL A 50 -25.43 11.57 32.42
CA VAL A 50 -25.70 10.71 31.26
C VAL A 50 -26.20 11.58 30.11
N LEU A 51 -25.54 11.47 28.98
CA LEU A 51 -25.96 12.04 27.71
C LEU A 51 -27.01 11.11 27.09
N ILE A 52 -28.23 11.61 26.96
CA ILE A 52 -29.36 10.87 26.38
C ILE A 52 -29.53 11.28 24.92
N SER A 53 -29.51 10.29 24.03
CA SER A 53 -29.80 10.46 22.61
C SER A 53 -31.00 9.61 22.19
N TYR A 54 -31.83 10.14 21.30
CA TYR A 54 -32.99 9.46 20.73
C TYR A 54 -33.04 9.70 19.23
N TYR A 55 -33.05 8.62 18.46
CA TYR A 55 -33.16 8.69 17.00
C TYR A 55 -34.00 7.56 16.42
N LEU A 56 -34.66 7.85 15.31
CA LEU A 56 -35.43 6.90 14.53
C LEU A 56 -34.50 6.10 13.60
N ILE A 57 -34.77 4.81 13.46
CA ILE A 57 -34.00 3.88 12.61
C ILE A 57 -34.80 3.37 11.41
N ASP A 58 -36.08 3.76 11.27
CA ASP A 58 -36.88 3.48 10.09
C ASP A 58 -36.45 4.35 8.90
N GLY A 59 -35.64 3.77 8.02
CA GLY A 59 -35.09 4.47 6.86
C GLY A 59 -33.93 5.42 7.22
N PRO A 60 -33.98 6.73 6.85
CA PRO A 60 -32.96 7.69 7.27
C PRO A 60 -32.93 7.86 8.77
N THR A 61 -31.74 7.77 9.37
CA THR A 61 -31.58 8.12 10.78
C THR A 61 -32.00 9.56 11.00
N GLU A 62 -33.09 9.75 11.75
CA GLU A 62 -33.63 11.04 12.13
C GLU A 62 -33.41 11.25 13.63
N VAL A 63 -32.59 12.25 13.95
CA VAL A 63 -32.21 12.55 15.33
C VAL A 63 -33.26 13.49 15.94
N ARG A 64 -33.96 13.03 16.98
CA ARG A 64 -34.92 13.85 17.75
C ARG A 64 -34.22 14.56 18.91
N VAL A 65 -33.36 13.84 19.62
CA VAL A 65 -32.57 14.31 20.75
C VAL A 65 -31.14 13.79 20.59
N LEU A 66 -30.14 14.65 20.76
CA LEU A 66 -28.74 14.27 20.72
C LEU A 66 -28.05 14.83 21.96
N ASP A 67 -27.37 13.95 22.69
CA ASP A 67 -26.50 14.26 23.82
C ASP A 67 -27.11 15.24 24.85
N ARG A 68 -28.38 15.01 25.22
CA ARG A 68 -29.03 15.81 26.26
C ARG A 68 -28.48 15.38 27.63
N PRO A 69 -27.83 16.27 28.41
CA PRO A 69 -27.30 15.91 29.71
C PRO A 69 -28.43 15.74 30.73
N VAL A 70 -28.33 14.68 31.54
CA VAL A 70 -29.20 14.37 32.67
C VAL A 70 -28.35 13.83 33.81
N GLY A 71 -28.55 14.31 35.03
CA GLY A 71 -27.82 13.80 36.20
C GLY A 71 -28.09 12.32 36.43
N LEU A 72 -27.05 11.50 36.55
CA LEU A 72 -27.18 10.04 36.68
C LEU A 72 -27.89 9.65 37.99
N GLU A 73 -27.56 10.31 39.09
CA GLU A 73 -28.20 10.11 40.39
C GLU A 73 -29.69 10.49 40.35
N THR A 74 -30.01 11.63 39.72
CA THR A 74 -31.39 12.07 39.53
C THR A 74 -32.18 11.09 38.67
N LEU A 75 -31.57 10.56 37.60
CA LEU A 75 -32.19 9.55 36.74
C LEU A 75 -32.48 8.26 37.52
N LEU A 76 -31.51 7.76 38.29
CA LEU A 76 -31.66 6.56 39.12
C LEU A 76 -32.75 6.74 40.19
N ALA A 77 -32.74 7.86 40.90
CA ALA A 77 -33.73 8.17 41.93
C ALA A 77 -35.15 8.21 41.36
N ARG A 78 -35.35 8.93 40.25
CA ARG A 78 -36.68 9.02 39.61
C ARG A 78 -37.14 7.69 39.02
N CYS A 79 -36.25 6.91 38.42
CA CYS A 79 -36.61 5.58 37.93
C CYS A 79 -36.93 4.61 39.09
N ALA A 80 -36.25 4.72 40.24
CA ALA A 80 -36.55 3.90 41.42
C ALA A 80 -37.90 4.26 42.04
N GLU A 81 -38.23 5.54 42.16
CA GLU A 81 -39.55 6.01 42.62
C GLU A 81 -40.68 5.46 41.74
N ILE A 82 -40.57 5.62 40.41
CA ILE A 82 -41.58 5.11 39.46
C ILE A 82 -41.65 3.57 39.50
N ALA A 83 -40.52 2.89 39.72
CA ALA A 83 -40.47 1.44 39.83
C ALA A 83 -41.25 0.93 41.06
N GLU A 84 -41.11 1.59 42.21
CA GLU A 84 -41.87 1.28 43.42
C GLU A 84 -43.37 1.54 43.24
N GLU A 85 -43.75 2.68 42.64
CA GLU A 85 -45.14 3.00 42.32
C GLU A 85 -45.76 1.96 41.38
N SER A 86 -45.08 1.62 40.29
CA SER A 86 -45.55 0.62 39.31
C SER A 86 -45.67 -0.78 39.92
N ALA A 87 -44.79 -1.16 40.85
CA ALA A 87 -44.83 -2.43 41.55
C ALA A 87 -46.07 -2.60 42.45
N THR A 88 -46.71 -1.51 42.88
CA THR A 88 -47.98 -1.59 43.62
C THR A 88 -49.18 -1.94 42.75
N ALA A 89 -49.12 -1.57 41.46
CA ALA A 89 -50.17 -1.79 40.47
C ALA A 89 -49.98 -3.07 39.63
N ASP A 90 -48.79 -3.68 39.64
CA ASP A 90 -48.49 -4.89 38.87
C ASP A 90 -49.08 -6.16 39.52
N SER A 91 -49.87 -6.90 38.75
CA SER A 91 -50.49 -8.16 39.15
C SER A 91 -49.55 -9.37 39.06
N ASP A 92 -48.43 -9.28 38.32
CA ASP A 92 -47.46 -10.37 38.21
C ASP A 92 -46.45 -10.36 39.37
N PRO A 93 -46.43 -11.38 40.25
CA PRO A 93 -45.50 -11.44 41.38
C PRO A 93 -44.03 -11.53 40.98
N VAL A 94 -43.69 -12.05 39.79
CA VAL A 94 -42.30 -12.19 39.34
C VAL A 94 -41.75 -10.85 38.84
N SER A 95 -42.46 -10.19 37.92
CA SER A 95 -42.18 -8.83 37.46
C SER A 95 -42.04 -7.86 38.63
N ARG A 96 -43.00 -7.88 39.56
CA ARG A 96 -42.99 -7.06 40.78
C ARG A 96 -41.72 -7.26 41.61
N ARG A 97 -41.30 -8.51 41.85
CA ARG A 97 -40.09 -8.81 42.65
C ARG A 97 -38.80 -8.35 41.96
N LEU A 98 -38.73 -8.45 40.63
CA LEU A 98 -37.58 -8.00 39.84
C LEU A 98 -37.45 -6.48 39.88
N VAL A 99 -38.54 -5.75 39.63
CA VAL A 99 -38.56 -4.29 39.59
C VAL A 99 -38.21 -3.70 40.97
N LEU A 100 -38.76 -4.25 42.06
CA LEU A 100 -38.40 -3.83 43.42
C LEU A 100 -36.93 -4.05 43.76
N ARG A 101 -36.34 -5.19 43.38
CA ARG A 101 -34.90 -5.43 43.58
C ARG A 101 -34.02 -4.44 42.80
N LEU A 102 -34.43 -4.06 41.60
CA LEU A 102 -33.71 -3.05 40.83
C LEU A 102 -33.82 -1.66 41.47
N ALA A 103 -35.01 -1.30 42.01
CA ALA A 103 -35.22 -0.05 42.72
C ALA A 103 -34.38 0.04 44.01
N GLU A 104 -34.35 -1.03 44.81
CA GLU A 104 -33.48 -1.13 46.01
C GLU A 104 -32.01 -0.93 45.64
N ARG A 105 -31.53 -1.58 44.58
CA ARG A 105 -30.15 -1.42 44.08
C ARG A 105 -29.85 0.00 43.60
N ALA A 106 -30.83 0.68 43.00
CA ALA A 106 -30.67 2.05 42.54
C ALA A 106 -30.60 3.05 43.71
N ARG A 107 -31.32 2.80 44.80
CA ARG A 107 -31.23 3.62 46.02
C ARG A 107 -29.95 3.35 46.83
N ALA A 108 -29.48 2.10 46.84
CA ALA A 108 -28.31 1.69 47.60
C ALA A 108 -26.97 1.88 46.86
N GLY A 109 -27.00 2.03 45.53
CA GLY A 109 -25.81 2.07 44.69
C GLY A 109 -25.14 3.44 44.67
N GLU A 110 -23.89 3.52 45.11
CA GLU A 110 -23.03 4.69 44.88
C GLU A 110 -22.56 4.73 43.42
N VAL A 111 -22.55 5.92 42.82
CA VAL A 111 -22.03 6.12 41.46
C VAL A 111 -20.51 6.04 41.51
N ALA A 112 -19.93 5.00 40.91
CA ALA A 112 -18.49 4.79 40.91
C ALA A 112 -17.77 5.98 40.24
N PRO A 113 -16.69 6.56 40.79
CA PRO A 113 -16.03 7.72 40.20
C PRO A 113 -15.47 7.39 38.82
N GLU A 114 -15.74 8.24 37.81
CA GLU A 114 -15.22 8.02 36.45
C GLU A 114 -13.75 8.48 36.34
N GLN A 115 -12.88 7.59 35.86
CA GLN A 115 -11.49 7.90 35.55
C GLN A 115 -11.42 8.72 34.24
N SER A 116 -11.57 10.03 34.38
CA SER A 116 -11.52 11.08 33.34
C SER A 116 -12.54 11.00 32.19
N PRO A 117 -13.29 12.09 31.91
CA PRO A 117 -14.16 12.16 30.74
C PRO A 117 -13.33 12.10 29.44
N LEU A 118 -13.84 11.37 28.44
CA LEU A 118 -13.16 11.21 27.15
C LEU A 118 -13.27 12.51 26.35
N ALA A 119 -12.13 13.18 26.16
CA ALA A 119 -12.08 14.38 25.35
C ALA A 119 -12.30 14.05 23.86
N PRO A 120 -13.10 14.85 23.12
CA PRO A 120 -13.27 14.66 21.70
C PRO A 120 -11.96 14.92 20.96
N VAL A 121 -11.60 14.02 20.05
CA VAL A 121 -10.47 14.21 19.14
C VAL A 121 -10.97 14.98 17.92
N LEU A 122 -10.35 16.13 17.67
CA LEU A 122 -10.62 16.95 16.50
C LEU A 122 -9.83 16.44 15.31
N GLU A 123 -10.52 16.04 14.25
CA GLU A 123 -9.93 15.61 12.99
C GLU A 123 -10.41 16.45 11.82
N THR A 124 -9.53 16.65 10.83
CA THR A 124 -9.85 17.43 9.63
C THR A 124 -9.44 16.67 8.38
N GLY A 125 -10.28 16.67 7.35
CA GLY A 125 -10.05 15.88 6.16
C GLY A 125 -10.78 16.37 4.92
N GLY A 126 -10.55 15.69 3.79
CA GLY A 126 -10.99 16.12 2.47
C GLY A 126 -10.14 17.29 1.92
N ALA A 127 -10.77 18.21 1.19
CA ALA A 127 -10.13 19.39 0.60
C ALA A 127 -10.01 20.52 1.64
N VAL A 128 -8.94 20.49 2.43
CA VAL A 128 -8.66 21.50 3.47
C VAL A 128 -8.25 22.85 2.86
N GLN A 129 -7.54 22.82 1.73
CA GLN A 129 -7.14 24.00 0.96
C GLN A 129 -8.02 24.20 -0.28
N ALA A 130 -8.06 25.43 -0.79
CA ALA A 130 -8.79 25.75 -2.01
C ALA A 130 -8.24 24.92 -3.19
N PRO A 131 -9.07 24.14 -3.89
CA PRO A 131 -8.60 23.37 -5.03
C PRO A 131 -8.26 24.28 -6.22
N LYS A 132 -7.42 23.80 -7.15
CA LYS A 132 -7.07 24.53 -8.39
C LYS A 132 -8.35 24.92 -9.16
N ARG A 133 -8.32 26.05 -9.89
CA ARG A 133 -9.48 26.58 -10.67
C ARG A 133 -10.15 25.55 -11.59
N SER A 134 -9.44 24.52 -12.03
CA SER A 134 -9.93 23.45 -12.90
C SER A 134 -10.80 22.40 -12.19
N VAL A 135 -10.86 22.39 -10.85
CA VAL A 135 -11.67 21.41 -10.10
C VAL A 135 -13.05 22.03 -9.81
N PRO A 136 -14.13 21.48 -10.38
CA PRO A 136 -15.46 22.07 -10.24
C PRO A 136 -16.03 21.94 -8.82
N LEU A 137 -15.65 20.85 -8.12
CA LEU A 137 -16.23 20.46 -6.84
C LEU A 137 -15.20 19.73 -5.96
N ALA A 138 -15.08 20.16 -4.70
CA ALA A 138 -14.35 19.42 -3.67
C ALA A 138 -15.00 19.60 -2.30
N PHE A 139 -14.96 18.57 -1.45
CA PHE A 139 -15.54 18.64 -0.11
C PHE A 139 -14.46 18.51 0.96
N GLY A 140 -14.67 19.18 2.09
CA GLY A 140 -13.83 19.02 3.28
C GLY A 140 -14.68 19.00 4.55
N PHE A 141 -14.10 18.50 5.62
CA PHE A 141 -14.78 18.39 6.91
C PHE A 141 -13.84 18.68 8.09
N GLN A 142 -14.46 19.03 9.21
CA GLN A 142 -13.86 19.04 10.54
C GLN A 142 -14.81 18.23 11.45
N ALA A 143 -14.31 17.24 12.17
CA ALA A 143 -15.11 16.35 13.00
C ALA A 143 -14.55 16.28 14.42
N ALA A 144 -15.42 16.25 15.42
CA ALA A 144 -15.09 16.03 16.82
C ALA A 144 -15.58 14.64 17.22
N ILE A 145 -14.68 13.67 17.26
CA ILE A 145 -15.01 12.25 17.46
C ILE A 145 -14.56 11.86 18.86
N VAL A 146 -15.49 11.34 19.66
CA VAL A 146 -15.20 10.81 20.99
C VAL A 146 -14.88 9.32 20.84
N PRO A 147 -13.65 8.87 21.15
CA PRO A 147 -13.33 7.45 21.12
C PRO A 147 -14.10 6.73 22.22
N VAL A 148 -14.68 5.57 21.93
CA VAL A 148 -15.30 4.76 22.99
C VAL A 148 -14.16 4.02 23.73
N ALA A 149 -13.80 4.50 24.93
CA ALA A 149 -12.80 3.85 25.77
C ALA A 149 -13.39 2.64 26.50
N ASP A 150 -13.68 1.63 25.71
CA ASP A 150 -13.49 0.22 26.00
C ASP A 150 -13.94 -0.49 24.72
N PRO A 151 -13.02 -1.01 23.86
CA PRO A 151 -13.44 -1.99 22.89
C PRO A 151 -14.02 -3.12 23.75
N PRO A 152 -15.30 -3.47 23.62
CA PRO A 152 -15.77 -4.63 24.33
C PRO A 152 -14.80 -5.77 23.99
N ARG A 153 -14.48 -6.64 24.95
CA ARG A 153 -13.90 -7.96 24.68
C ARG A 153 -14.82 -8.82 23.78
N GLN A 154 -15.73 -8.20 23.02
CA GLN A 154 -16.57 -8.78 22.00
C GLN A 154 -15.73 -8.96 20.74
N THR A 155 -15.51 -10.22 20.44
CA THR A 155 -14.96 -10.73 19.18
C THR A 155 -15.96 -10.62 18.03
N SER A 156 -17.24 -10.33 18.30
CA SER A 156 -18.32 -10.27 17.31
C SER A 156 -18.53 -8.89 16.68
N ALA A 157 -18.99 -8.87 15.43
CA ALA A 157 -19.46 -7.66 14.76
C ALA A 157 -20.72 -7.10 15.44
N HIS A 158 -20.88 -5.78 15.40
CA HIS A 158 -22.00 -5.08 16.05
C HIS A 158 -22.59 -3.99 15.13
N SER A 159 -23.81 -3.53 15.40
CA SER A 159 -24.43 -2.41 14.68
C SER A 159 -24.66 -1.26 15.66
N ASP A 160 -23.88 -0.18 15.53
CA ASP A 160 -24.00 1.02 16.38
C ASP A 160 -24.22 2.25 15.50
N THR A 161 -25.44 2.79 15.55
CA THR A 161 -25.82 4.01 14.81
C THR A 161 -25.25 5.26 15.48
N HIS A 162 -25.25 5.29 16.81
CA HIS A 162 -24.88 6.47 17.59
C HIS A 162 -23.40 6.83 17.42
N ALA A 163 -22.53 5.82 17.19
CA ALA A 163 -21.14 6.05 16.82
C ALA A 163 -20.96 6.90 15.53
N LEU A 164 -21.99 7.00 14.68
CA LEU A 164 -21.97 7.83 13.47
C LEU A 164 -22.48 9.26 13.71
N LEU A 165 -23.03 9.55 14.89
CA LEU A 165 -23.68 10.84 15.20
C LEU A 165 -22.72 11.88 15.79
N PHE A 166 -21.42 11.75 15.51
CA PHE A 166 -20.41 12.69 16.01
C PHE A 166 -20.57 14.08 15.37
N PRO A 167 -20.42 15.17 16.17
CA PRO A 167 -20.53 16.53 15.66
C PRO A 167 -19.35 16.91 14.76
N GLY A 168 -19.63 17.77 13.78
CA GLY A 168 -18.64 18.30 12.87
C GLY A 168 -19.17 19.42 11.99
N THR A 169 -18.30 19.98 11.17
CA THR A 169 -18.62 20.94 10.11
C THR A 169 -18.24 20.36 8.76
N LEU A 170 -19.21 20.20 7.87
CA LEU A 170 -19.02 19.82 6.47
C LEU A 170 -19.07 21.08 5.59
N TYR A 171 -18.16 21.20 4.64
CA TYR A 171 -18.14 22.32 3.69
C TYR A 171 -17.76 21.86 2.27
N VAL A 172 -18.08 22.70 1.29
CA VAL A 172 -17.79 22.46 -0.13
C VAL A 172 -17.04 23.65 -0.73
N TRP A 173 -16.09 23.33 -1.61
CA TRP A 173 -15.43 24.28 -2.49
C TRP A 173 -16.08 24.23 -3.86
N THR A 174 -16.61 25.36 -4.30
CA THR A 174 -17.14 25.53 -5.67
C THR A 174 -16.63 26.85 -6.23
N ARG A 175 -16.04 26.82 -7.44
CA ARG A 175 -15.47 28.01 -8.11
C ARG A 175 -14.55 28.86 -7.19
N GLY A 176 -13.74 28.20 -6.36
CA GLY A 176 -12.81 28.84 -5.43
C GLY A 176 -13.43 29.43 -4.16
N ARG A 177 -14.74 29.30 -3.94
CA ARG A 177 -15.43 29.75 -2.71
C ARG A 177 -15.70 28.57 -1.80
N ARG A 178 -15.40 28.74 -0.50
CA ARG A 178 -15.74 27.79 0.57
C ARG A 178 -17.14 28.09 1.09
N ILE A 179 -18.02 27.09 1.05
CA ILE A 179 -19.40 27.22 1.49
C ILE A 179 -19.69 26.17 2.57
N PRO A 180 -20.08 26.55 3.80
CA PRO A 180 -20.46 25.60 4.85
C PRO A 180 -21.77 24.91 4.48
N LEU A 181 -21.82 23.58 4.62
CA LEU A 181 -23.00 22.78 4.31
C LEU A 181 -23.73 22.33 5.58
N VAL A 182 -23.03 21.72 6.53
CA VAL A 182 -23.67 21.13 7.72
C VAL A 182 -22.83 21.42 8.95
N ARG A 183 -23.48 21.83 10.04
CA ARG A 183 -22.93 21.79 11.40
C ARG A 183 -23.74 20.80 12.23
N GLY A 184 -23.09 19.87 12.91
CA GLY A 184 -23.73 18.78 13.66
C GLY A 184 -23.32 17.40 13.13
N PRO A 185 -24.20 16.38 13.12
CA PRO A 185 -23.83 15.01 12.74
C PRO A 185 -23.57 14.88 11.23
N ILE A 186 -22.33 15.15 10.81
CA ILE A 186 -21.95 15.24 9.38
C ILE A 186 -22.10 13.92 8.63
N MET A 187 -21.98 12.77 9.33
CA MET A 187 -22.06 11.46 8.68
C MET A 187 -23.45 11.19 8.08
N LEU A 188 -24.52 11.74 8.66
CA LEU A 188 -25.88 11.61 8.12
C LEU A 188 -26.00 12.28 6.74
N ALA A 189 -25.38 13.45 6.59
CA ALA A 189 -25.32 14.16 5.31
C ALA A 189 -24.48 13.37 4.29
N VAL A 190 -23.31 12.86 4.72
CA VAL A 190 -22.43 12.03 3.89
C VAL A 190 -23.15 10.78 3.39
N GLN A 191 -23.86 10.06 4.25
CA GLN A 191 -24.66 8.89 3.86
C GLN A 191 -25.71 9.26 2.80
N ARG A 192 -26.45 10.36 2.98
CA ARG A 192 -27.42 10.80 1.96
C ARG A 192 -26.77 11.19 0.65
N MET A 193 -25.58 11.81 0.67
CA MET A 193 -24.83 12.13 -0.54
C MET A 193 -24.37 10.87 -1.27
N VAL A 194 -23.94 9.83 -0.54
CA VAL A 194 -23.60 8.51 -1.12
C VAL A 194 -24.84 7.85 -1.71
N SER A 195 -25.99 7.86 -1.03
CA SER A 195 -27.25 7.34 -1.58
C SER A 195 -27.69 8.08 -2.85
N ALA A 196 -27.52 9.40 -2.91
CA ALA A 196 -27.80 10.18 -4.12
C ALA A 196 -26.84 9.82 -5.26
N THR A 197 -25.57 9.54 -4.94
CA THR A 197 -24.56 9.08 -5.89
C THR A 197 -24.88 7.68 -6.39
N ARG A 198 -25.37 6.78 -5.54
CA ARG A 198 -25.83 5.45 -5.95
C ARG A 198 -26.91 5.54 -7.02
N ALA A 199 -27.95 6.34 -6.76
CA ALA A 199 -29.04 6.51 -7.71
C ALA A 199 -28.60 7.21 -9.02
N LEU A 200 -27.64 8.14 -8.94
CA LEU A 200 -27.02 8.74 -10.13
C LEU A 200 -26.30 7.69 -10.97
N VAL A 201 -25.47 6.84 -10.35
CA VAL A 201 -24.69 5.82 -11.05
C VAL A 201 -25.59 4.76 -11.65
N GLU A 202 -26.64 4.32 -10.95
CA GLU A 202 -27.63 3.38 -11.49
C GLU A 202 -28.38 3.95 -12.70
N ALA A 203 -28.81 5.21 -12.64
CA ALA A 203 -29.47 5.87 -13.76
C ALA A 203 -28.54 6.05 -14.97
N TRP A 204 -27.29 6.44 -14.70
CA TRP A 204 -26.26 6.54 -15.73
C TRP A 204 -25.98 5.18 -16.38
N GLU A 205 -25.92 4.12 -15.61
CA GLU A 205 -25.65 2.78 -16.13
C GLU A 205 -26.78 2.21 -16.97
N THR A 206 -28.02 2.58 -16.63
CA THR A 206 -29.24 2.16 -17.34
C THR A 206 -29.65 3.11 -18.46
N GLY A 207 -28.91 4.21 -18.67
CA GLY A 207 -29.22 5.23 -19.68
C GLY A 207 -30.52 6.00 -19.43
N ARG A 208 -31.00 6.04 -18.18
CA ARG A 208 -32.27 6.69 -17.79
C ARG A 208 -32.02 8.07 -17.22
N ALA A 209 -32.98 8.98 -17.40
CA ALA A 209 -32.99 10.23 -16.66
C ALA A 209 -33.23 9.96 -15.17
N ALA A 210 -32.57 10.72 -14.30
CA ALA A 210 -32.80 10.65 -12.85
C ALA A 210 -33.06 12.04 -12.28
N ASN A 211 -33.95 12.13 -11.31
CA ASN A 211 -34.19 13.31 -10.51
C ASN A 211 -34.44 12.88 -9.07
N VAL A 212 -33.37 12.83 -8.29
CA VAL A 212 -33.39 12.31 -6.93
C VAL A 212 -33.16 13.46 -5.96
N ARG A 213 -33.99 13.57 -4.93
CA ARG A 213 -33.82 14.56 -3.86
C ARG A 213 -33.95 13.87 -2.51
N LEU A 214 -32.86 13.85 -1.75
CA LEU A 214 -32.77 13.22 -0.44
C LEU A 214 -32.50 14.29 0.63
N ARG A 215 -32.96 14.02 1.85
CA ARG A 215 -32.75 14.88 3.03
C ARG A 215 -32.15 14.08 4.19
N ALA A 216 -31.30 14.76 4.98
CA ALA A 216 -30.85 14.33 6.30
C ALA A 216 -30.95 15.52 7.25
N GLY A 217 -31.99 15.53 8.09
CA GLY A 217 -32.32 16.69 8.93
C GLY A 217 -32.46 17.96 8.09
N ARG A 218 -31.62 18.96 8.38
CA ARG A 218 -31.58 20.27 7.70
C ARG A 218 -30.76 20.29 6.39
N PHE A 219 -30.10 19.19 6.06
CA PHE A 219 -29.33 19.05 4.82
C PHE A 219 -30.17 18.38 3.72
N ALA A 220 -30.04 18.88 2.49
CA ALA A 220 -30.66 18.29 1.32
C ALA A 220 -29.62 18.11 0.19
N VAL A 221 -29.67 16.96 -0.48
CA VAL A 221 -28.90 16.70 -1.70
C VAL A 221 -29.86 16.32 -2.82
N GLY A 222 -29.71 16.98 -3.96
CA GLY A 222 -30.47 16.72 -5.17
C GLY A 222 -29.52 16.38 -6.31
N VAL A 223 -29.80 15.32 -7.05
CA VAL A 223 -29.06 14.98 -8.26
C VAL A 223 -30.04 14.83 -9.41
N ARG A 224 -29.81 15.56 -10.48
CA ARG A 224 -30.54 15.43 -11.73
C ARG A 224 -29.58 15.00 -12.83
N LEU A 225 -29.89 13.92 -13.53
CA LEU A 225 -29.18 13.46 -14.71
C LEU A 225 -30.07 13.67 -15.93
N SER A 226 -29.64 14.55 -16.83
CA SER A 226 -30.28 14.79 -18.12
C SER A 226 -29.39 14.23 -19.24
N PRO A 227 -29.94 13.51 -20.23
CA PRO A 227 -29.16 12.99 -21.37
C PRO A 227 -28.45 14.07 -22.21
N ARG A 228 -28.95 15.32 -22.17
CA ARG A 228 -28.43 16.46 -22.95
C ARG A 228 -27.58 17.44 -22.13
N ASP A 229 -27.96 17.68 -20.86
CA ASP A 229 -27.40 18.78 -20.04
C ASP A 229 -26.39 18.29 -18.97
N GLY A 230 -26.04 16.99 -18.98
CA GLY A 230 -25.16 16.38 -17.99
C GLY A 230 -25.81 16.24 -16.61
N VAL A 231 -24.98 16.25 -15.57
CA VAL A 231 -25.40 16.13 -14.17
C VAL A 231 -25.53 17.51 -13.54
N GLN A 232 -26.66 17.74 -12.88
CA GLN A 232 -26.89 18.90 -12.03
C GLN A 232 -26.93 18.43 -10.57
N LEU A 233 -25.95 18.88 -9.78
CA LEU A 233 -25.88 18.60 -8.34
C LEU A 233 -26.42 19.81 -7.57
N THR A 234 -27.36 19.57 -6.67
CA THR A 234 -27.96 20.57 -5.81
C THR A 234 -27.66 20.22 -4.35
N LEU A 235 -27.06 21.15 -3.61
CA LEU A 235 -26.77 21.00 -2.18
C LEU A 235 -27.52 22.11 -1.45
N GLY A 236 -28.30 21.76 -0.44
CA GLY A 236 -29.08 22.71 0.34
C GLY A 236 -28.82 22.55 1.82
N SER A 237 -28.65 23.68 2.51
CA SER A 237 -28.65 23.74 3.97
C SER A 237 -29.29 25.03 4.46
N ASP A 238 -29.69 25.05 5.73
CA ASP A 238 -30.22 26.26 6.38
C ASP A 238 -29.16 27.37 6.49
N GLU A 239 -27.87 27.03 6.54
CA GLU A 239 -26.77 28.02 6.68
C GLU A 239 -26.34 28.67 5.37
N ALA A 240 -26.37 27.93 4.24
CA ALA A 240 -25.84 28.40 2.96
C ALA A 240 -26.90 28.56 1.87
N GLY A 241 -28.17 28.28 2.17
CA GLY A 241 -29.23 28.24 1.18
C GLY A 241 -29.04 27.09 0.19
N ARG A 242 -29.68 27.20 -0.98
CA ARG A 242 -29.67 26.15 -2.02
C ARG A 242 -28.65 26.48 -3.10
N ILE A 243 -27.60 25.67 -3.19
CA ILE A 243 -26.51 25.78 -4.15
C ILE A 243 -26.75 24.77 -5.27
N THR A 244 -26.76 25.23 -6.51
CA THR A 244 -26.94 24.37 -7.69
C THR A 244 -25.72 24.48 -8.58
N ILE A 245 -25.11 23.34 -8.88
CA ILE A 245 -23.91 23.20 -9.71
C ILE A 245 -24.34 22.50 -11.01
N PRO A 246 -24.50 23.24 -12.11
CA PRO A 246 -24.90 22.69 -13.39
C PRO A 246 -23.71 22.09 -14.16
N ALA A 247 -24.01 21.30 -15.20
CA ALA A 247 -23.07 20.84 -16.22
C ALA A 247 -21.87 20.03 -15.70
N LEU A 248 -22.09 19.18 -14.69
CA LEU A 248 -21.07 18.23 -14.22
C LEU A 248 -21.13 16.94 -15.05
N SER A 249 -19.98 16.31 -15.28
CA SER A 249 -19.95 14.89 -15.65
C SER A 249 -20.32 14.01 -14.45
N VAL A 250 -20.70 12.76 -14.71
CA VAL A 250 -21.02 11.78 -13.65
C VAL A 250 -19.82 11.58 -12.72
N SER A 251 -18.60 11.53 -13.26
CA SER A 251 -17.37 11.41 -12.47
C SER A 251 -17.10 12.64 -11.61
N GLU A 252 -17.31 13.85 -12.13
CA GLU A 252 -17.13 15.10 -11.38
C GLU A 252 -18.16 15.29 -10.26
N ALA A 253 -19.37 14.75 -10.42
CA ALA A 253 -20.38 14.76 -9.36
C ALA A 253 -20.13 13.65 -8.32
N ALA A 254 -19.83 12.43 -8.75
CA ALA A 254 -19.75 11.25 -7.89
C ALA A 254 -18.43 11.14 -7.11
N LEU A 255 -17.28 11.32 -7.76
CA LEU A 255 -15.98 11.02 -7.16
C LEU A 255 -15.65 11.92 -5.94
N PRO A 256 -15.95 13.24 -5.93
CA PRO A 256 -15.73 14.07 -4.76
C PRO A 256 -16.56 13.63 -3.54
N ILE A 257 -17.80 13.20 -3.76
CA ILE A 257 -18.69 12.68 -2.71
C ILE A 257 -18.13 11.37 -2.12
N LEU A 258 -17.73 10.44 -2.99
CA LEU A 258 -17.17 9.15 -2.58
C LEU A 258 -15.82 9.29 -1.88
N ARG A 259 -15.00 10.28 -2.28
CA ARG A 259 -13.75 10.65 -1.59
C ARG A 259 -14.06 11.17 -0.18
N LEU A 260 -14.98 12.12 -0.05
CA LEU A 260 -15.42 12.64 1.25
C LEU A 260 -15.86 11.51 2.19
N ALA A 261 -16.72 10.60 1.70
CA ALA A 261 -17.19 9.47 2.50
C ALA A 261 -16.04 8.57 2.96
N SER A 262 -15.09 8.28 2.07
CA SER A 262 -13.90 7.49 2.40
C SER A 262 -13.02 8.16 3.45
N ASP A 263 -12.83 9.48 3.36
CA ASP A 263 -11.99 10.25 4.28
C ASP A 263 -12.64 10.35 5.67
N VAL A 264 -13.95 10.58 5.76
CA VAL A 264 -14.68 10.63 7.04
C VAL A 264 -14.68 9.25 7.72
N LEU A 265 -14.92 8.16 6.96
CA LEU A 265 -14.86 6.79 7.50
C LEU A 265 -13.46 6.43 7.98
N ARG A 266 -12.42 6.89 7.28
CA ARG A 266 -11.03 6.68 7.69
C ARG A 266 -10.73 7.42 9.00
N ALA A 267 -11.14 8.67 9.12
CA ALA A 267 -10.97 9.46 10.35
C ALA A 267 -11.67 8.80 11.55
N LEU A 268 -12.89 8.28 11.36
CA LEU A 268 -13.61 7.54 12.39
C LEU A 268 -12.83 6.30 12.86
N VAL A 269 -12.38 5.47 11.93
CA VAL A 269 -11.66 4.21 12.25
C VAL A 269 -10.25 4.45 12.80
N SER A 270 -9.58 5.55 12.42
CA SER A 270 -8.27 5.87 12.97
C SER A 270 -8.34 6.33 14.42
N ILE A 271 -9.40 7.04 14.81
CA ILE A 271 -9.62 7.49 16.19
C ILE A 271 -10.19 6.36 17.05
N ASP A 272 -11.16 5.60 16.52
CA ASP A 272 -11.76 4.46 17.21
C ASP A 272 -11.70 3.19 16.33
N ARG A 273 -10.71 2.33 16.62
CA ARG A 273 -10.50 1.08 15.89
C ARG A 273 -11.66 0.09 16.04
N SER A 274 -12.47 0.19 17.10
CA SER A 274 -13.62 -0.69 17.30
C SER A 274 -14.66 -0.52 16.18
N GLN A 275 -14.74 0.67 15.59
CA GLN A 275 -15.65 1.00 14.49
C GLN A 275 -15.34 0.25 13.20
N ALA A 276 -14.15 -0.36 13.06
CA ALA A 276 -13.87 -1.25 11.94
C ALA A 276 -14.76 -2.50 11.92
N ARG A 277 -15.34 -2.89 13.06
CA ARG A 277 -16.26 -4.03 13.24
C ARG A 277 -17.74 -3.61 13.28
N ASN A 278 -18.02 -2.32 13.14
CA ASN A 278 -19.38 -1.81 13.07
C ASN A 278 -19.96 -2.09 11.68
N LEU A 279 -21.02 -2.89 11.61
CA LEU A 279 -21.67 -3.33 10.36
C LEU A 279 -22.13 -2.17 9.47
N ARG A 280 -22.46 -1.02 10.06
CA ARG A 280 -22.85 0.18 9.30
C ARG A 280 -21.66 0.84 8.62
N VAL A 281 -20.50 0.84 9.28
CA VAL A 281 -19.25 1.38 8.74
C VAL A 281 -18.73 0.48 7.63
N THR A 282 -18.74 -0.84 7.83
CA THR A 282 -18.30 -1.81 6.82
C THR A 282 -19.19 -1.76 5.57
N SER A 283 -20.52 -1.79 5.74
CA SER A 283 -21.47 -1.71 4.63
C SER A 283 -21.31 -0.42 3.81
N LEU A 284 -21.18 0.74 4.47
CA LEU A 284 -20.96 2.01 3.75
C LEU A 284 -19.60 2.03 3.04
N ARG A 285 -18.56 1.46 3.64
CA ARG A 285 -17.22 1.38 3.02
C ARG A 285 -17.22 0.49 1.78
N GLU A 286 -17.94 -0.63 1.82
CA GLU A 286 -18.12 -1.51 0.67
C GLU A 286 -18.92 -0.85 -0.45
N GLU A 287 -19.99 -0.15 -0.12
CA GLU A 287 -20.79 0.63 -1.07
C GLU A 287 -19.93 1.68 -1.78
N VAL A 288 -19.17 2.49 -1.02
CA VAL A 288 -18.31 3.54 -1.57
C VAL A 288 -17.27 2.95 -2.52
N ARG A 289 -16.64 1.81 -2.15
CA ARG A 289 -15.70 1.09 -3.03
C ARG A 289 -16.38 0.58 -4.30
N SER A 290 -17.58 0.01 -4.18
CA SER A 290 -18.35 -0.51 -5.31
C SER A 290 -18.71 0.61 -6.30
N LEU A 291 -19.28 1.72 -5.81
CA LEU A 291 -19.64 2.88 -6.62
C LEU A 291 -18.41 3.52 -7.29
N ARG A 292 -17.28 3.62 -6.59
CA ARG A 292 -16.04 4.18 -7.15
C ARG A 292 -15.52 3.32 -8.31
N ARG A 293 -15.61 1.99 -8.22
CA ARG A 293 -15.26 1.08 -9.32
C ARG A 293 -16.18 1.27 -10.52
N ARG A 294 -17.50 1.31 -10.29
CA ARG A 294 -18.52 1.51 -11.33
C ARG A 294 -18.35 2.82 -12.09
N VAL A 295 -18.06 3.92 -11.40
CA VAL A 295 -17.82 5.23 -12.04
C VAL A 295 -16.53 5.23 -12.87
N ARG A 296 -15.49 4.53 -12.41
CA ARG A 296 -14.18 4.51 -13.09
C ARG A 296 -14.15 3.63 -14.34
N SER A 297 -14.97 2.57 -14.41
CA SER A 297 -14.94 1.62 -15.54
C SER A 297 -15.59 2.13 -16.83
N ARG A 298 -16.43 3.19 -16.79
CA ARG A 298 -17.19 3.69 -17.95
C ARG A 298 -16.89 5.15 -18.35
N GLY A 299 -15.85 5.77 -17.79
CA GLY A 299 -15.51 7.18 -18.06
C GLY A 299 -14.98 7.43 -19.50
N PRO A 300 -15.23 8.59 -20.13
CA PRO A 300 -14.89 8.87 -21.54
C PRO A 300 -13.38 8.96 -21.90
N ARG A 301 -12.47 8.54 -21.00
CA ARG A 301 -11.01 8.47 -21.18
C ARG A 301 -10.46 7.27 -20.40
N ALA A 302 -10.93 6.07 -20.75
CA ALA A 302 -11.04 4.95 -19.84
C ALA A 302 -9.74 4.35 -19.25
N ASN A 303 -8.53 4.67 -19.75
CA ASN A 303 -7.34 3.94 -19.29
C ASN A 303 -6.25 4.78 -18.58
N ALA A 304 -6.22 6.11 -18.70
CA ALA A 304 -5.26 6.94 -17.95
C ALA A 304 -5.88 7.51 -16.66
N VAL A 305 -5.36 7.12 -15.50
CA VAL A 305 -5.80 7.63 -14.19
C VAL A 305 -4.66 8.46 -13.62
N VAL A 306 -4.88 9.76 -13.43
CA VAL A 306 -3.93 10.64 -12.74
C VAL A 306 -4.24 10.65 -11.25
N HIS A 307 -3.22 10.50 -10.40
CA HIS A 307 -3.41 10.56 -8.96
C HIS A 307 -3.82 11.98 -8.54
N THR A 308 -4.90 12.07 -7.77
CA THR A 308 -5.54 13.36 -7.44
C THR A 308 -4.87 14.14 -6.30
N ASP A 309 -3.88 13.56 -5.61
CA ASP A 309 -3.23 14.18 -4.44
C ASP A 309 -1.75 13.76 -4.27
N PRO A 310 -0.85 14.13 -5.21
CA PRO A 310 0.54 13.70 -5.21
C PRO A 310 1.35 14.25 -4.02
N GLU A 311 1.03 15.44 -3.52
CA GLU A 311 1.73 16.10 -2.41
C GLU A 311 1.70 15.27 -1.12
N ARG A 312 0.60 14.56 -0.86
CA ARG A 312 0.49 13.67 0.31
C ARG A 312 1.44 12.47 0.23
N LEU A 313 1.68 11.95 -0.98
CA LEU A 313 2.66 10.88 -1.19
C LEU A 313 4.09 11.43 -1.05
N ARG A 314 4.38 12.62 -1.59
CA ARG A 314 5.67 13.31 -1.40
C ARG A 314 6.00 13.53 0.07
N ALA A 315 5.03 14.01 0.85
CA ALA A 315 5.19 14.23 2.29
C ALA A 315 5.40 12.90 3.06
N ALA A 316 4.77 11.81 2.63
CA ALA A 316 4.96 10.48 3.23
C ALA A 316 6.29 9.82 2.82
N SER A 317 6.89 10.22 1.69
CA SER A 317 8.22 9.77 1.26
C SER A 317 9.39 10.56 1.86
N GLY A 318 9.12 11.44 2.85
CA GLY A 318 10.11 12.30 3.48
C GLY A 318 11.39 11.58 3.93
N ALA A 319 12.49 11.98 3.28
CA ALA A 319 13.90 11.86 3.65
C ALA A 319 14.45 10.45 3.92
N CYS A 320 14.85 9.74 2.86
CA CYS A 320 16.04 8.89 2.92
C CYS A 320 17.21 9.67 2.32
N ALA A 321 17.72 10.65 3.06
CA ALA A 321 19.03 11.20 2.78
C ALA A 321 20.04 10.22 3.35
N THR A 322 20.72 9.47 2.47
CA THR A 322 21.94 8.77 2.85
C THR A 322 22.97 9.83 3.27
N PRO A 323 23.56 9.74 4.47
CA PRO A 323 24.66 10.63 4.81
C PRO A 323 25.82 10.31 3.86
N GLY A 324 26.21 11.31 3.06
CA GLY A 324 27.45 11.26 2.30
C GLY A 324 28.62 11.23 3.26
N VAL A 325 29.20 10.05 3.46
CA VAL A 325 30.48 9.92 4.14
C VAL A 325 31.55 10.29 3.11
N ALA A 326 32.26 11.39 3.35
CA ALA A 326 33.40 11.78 2.53
C ALA A 326 34.47 10.67 2.57
N PRO A 327 35.04 10.25 1.42
CA PRO A 327 36.08 9.23 1.41
C PRO A 327 37.32 9.79 2.10
N ARG A 328 37.75 9.10 3.15
CA ARG A 328 39.03 9.36 3.80
C ARG A 328 40.13 8.81 2.88
N ALA A 329 41.13 9.63 2.56
CA ALA A 329 42.23 9.27 1.66
C ALA A 329 42.88 7.95 2.09
N ALA A 330 42.80 6.94 1.23
CA ALA A 330 43.37 5.62 1.47
C ALA A 330 44.88 5.65 1.23
N ALA A 331 45.63 5.08 2.16
CA ALA A 331 47.03 4.72 1.98
C ALA A 331 47.20 3.76 0.79
N ALA A 332 48.41 3.72 0.23
CA ALA A 332 48.76 2.92 -0.95
C ALA A 332 48.27 1.46 -0.83
N PRO A 333 47.71 0.87 -1.91
CA PRO A 333 47.00 -0.40 -1.81
C PRO A 333 47.97 -1.56 -1.54
N ARG A 334 47.72 -2.29 -0.46
CA ARG A 334 48.18 -3.68 -0.32
C ARG A 334 47.27 -4.57 -1.16
N ARG A 335 47.85 -5.53 -1.88
CA ARG A 335 47.08 -6.49 -2.71
C ARG A 335 46.15 -7.29 -1.81
N LEU A 336 44.85 -7.23 -2.10
CA LEU A 336 43.85 -8.01 -1.41
C LEU A 336 43.91 -9.46 -1.91
N GLN A 337 44.07 -10.41 -1.02
CA GLN A 337 44.07 -11.85 -1.33
C GLN A 337 42.91 -12.51 -0.61
N PHE A 338 42.34 -13.54 -1.22
CA PHE A 338 41.25 -14.32 -0.65
C PHE A 338 41.69 -15.76 -0.43
N GLU A 339 41.18 -16.38 0.63
CA GLU A 339 41.32 -17.81 0.88
C GLU A 339 39.94 -18.47 1.00
N ARG A 340 39.82 -19.70 0.50
CA ARG A 340 38.59 -20.50 0.64
C ARG A 340 38.44 -20.90 2.10
N ARG A 341 37.29 -20.59 2.69
CA ARG A 341 36.97 -20.88 4.10
C ARG A 341 36.30 -22.23 4.25
N TRP A 342 35.30 -22.48 3.41
CA TRP A 342 34.54 -23.72 3.37
C TRP A 342 33.95 -23.92 1.98
N GLU A 343 33.58 -25.17 1.71
CA GLU A 343 32.85 -25.61 0.52
C GLU A 343 31.66 -26.46 0.97
N SER A 344 30.57 -26.39 0.23
CA SER A 344 29.36 -27.15 0.49
C SER A 344 28.72 -27.58 -0.83
N GLU A 345 28.09 -28.74 -0.82
CA GLU A 345 27.41 -29.32 -1.98
C GLU A 345 25.92 -29.42 -1.70
N VAL A 346 25.11 -28.82 -2.58
CA VAL A 346 23.66 -28.83 -2.50
C VAL A 346 23.10 -29.29 -3.84
N GLU A 347 22.59 -30.52 -3.87
CA GLU A 347 22.01 -31.12 -5.08
C GLU A 347 20.82 -30.29 -5.60
N GLY A 348 20.88 -29.89 -6.87
CA GLY A 348 19.82 -29.12 -7.52
C GLY A 348 19.72 -27.67 -7.03
N LEU A 349 20.85 -27.07 -6.63
CA LEU A 349 20.95 -25.66 -6.26
C LEU A 349 20.36 -24.77 -7.37
N ASP A 350 19.42 -23.91 -6.98
CA ASP A 350 18.94 -22.83 -7.84
C ASP A 350 19.62 -21.52 -7.44
N ALA A 351 20.50 -21.03 -8.31
CA ALA A 351 21.20 -19.76 -8.16
C ALA A 351 20.21 -18.58 -7.96
N ALA A 352 19.02 -18.63 -8.59
CA ALA A 352 18.00 -17.60 -8.42
C ALA A 352 17.33 -17.61 -7.05
N SER A 353 17.39 -18.75 -6.36
CA SER A 353 16.73 -19.00 -5.07
C SER A 353 17.73 -19.19 -3.93
N THR A 354 18.91 -18.55 -4.05
CA THR A 354 19.95 -18.51 -3.03
C THR A 354 20.05 -17.12 -2.39
N PHE A 355 20.02 -17.07 -1.05
CA PHE A 355 19.88 -15.83 -0.28
C PHE A 355 20.86 -15.76 0.90
N LEU A 356 21.55 -14.64 1.04
CA LEU A 356 22.38 -14.33 2.21
C LEU A 356 21.52 -13.65 3.30
N CYS A 357 21.37 -14.30 4.47
CA CYS A 357 20.41 -13.93 5.51
C CYS A 357 21.10 -13.83 6.88
N GLY A 358 21.73 -12.70 7.18
CA GLY A 358 22.39 -12.50 8.48
C GLY A 358 23.58 -13.45 8.66
N ASP A 359 23.46 -14.40 9.58
CA ASP A 359 24.48 -15.39 9.94
C ASP A 359 24.42 -16.70 9.12
N ARG A 360 23.53 -16.78 8.12
CA ARG A 360 23.34 -18.00 7.30
C ARG A 360 23.08 -17.72 5.83
N LEU A 361 23.33 -18.71 5.00
CA LEU A 361 22.94 -18.79 3.59
C LEU A 361 21.77 -19.75 3.45
N VAL A 362 20.67 -19.27 2.86
CA VAL A 362 19.51 -20.10 2.55
C VAL A 362 19.54 -20.44 1.07
N VAL A 363 19.67 -21.72 0.77
CA VAL A 363 19.68 -22.27 -0.59
C VAL A 363 18.38 -23.03 -0.78
N ALA A 364 17.53 -22.61 -1.72
CA ALA A 364 16.37 -23.39 -2.11
C ALA A 364 16.65 -24.17 -3.38
N THR A 365 16.23 -25.42 -3.39
CA THR A 365 16.22 -26.33 -4.53
C THR A 365 14.77 -26.66 -4.91
N PRO A 366 14.52 -27.29 -6.06
CA PRO A 366 13.18 -27.73 -6.43
C PRO A 366 12.52 -28.67 -5.41
N ARG A 367 13.31 -29.38 -4.59
CA ARG A 367 12.83 -30.42 -3.65
C ARG A 367 13.00 -30.08 -2.18
N GLN A 368 13.96 -29.23 -1.83
CA GLN A 368 14.28 -28.91 -0.44
C GLN A 368 14.80 -27.48 -0.28
N THR A 369 14.73 -26.97 0.94
CA THR A 369 15.45 -25.76 1.34
C THR A 369 16.50 -26.16 2.35
N VAL A 370 17.72 -25.66 2.19
CA VAL A 370 18.84 -25.90 3.10
C VAL A 370 19.32 -24.56 3.63
N ALA A 371 19.51 -24.44 4.94
CA ALA A 371 20.23 -23.32 5.54
C ALA A 371 21.62 -23.76 5.97
N ILE A 372 22.61 -22.98 5.57
CA ILE A 372 24.03 -23.23 5.77
C ILE A 372 24.60 -22.11 6.64
N GLY A 373 25.37 -22.47 7.66
CA GLY A 373 26.09 -21.55 8.53
C GLY A 373 27.07 -20.71 7.72
N ARG A 374 27.03 -19.39 7.91
CA ARG A 374 27.88 -18.49 7.12
C ARG A 374 29.36 -18.65 7.44
N GLU A 375 29.70 -19.02 8.68
CA GLU A 375 31.08 -19.02 9.18
C GLU A 375 31.85 -20.31 8.90
N ASP A 376 31.16 -21.45 8.98
CA ASP A 376 31.69 -22.81 8.96
C ASP A 376 31.22 -23.63 7.74
N GLY A 377 30.13 -23.23 7.09
CA GLY A 377 29.56 -23.96 5.96
C GLY A 377 28.75 -25.19 6.38
N GLU A 378 28.44 -25.33 7.68
CA GLU A 378 27.67 -26.48 8.18
C GLU A 378 26.18 -26.31 7.89
N VAL A 379 25.50 -27.42 7.59
CA VAL A 379 24.05 -27.42 7.41
C VAL A 379 23.38 -27.24 8.76
N LEU A 380 22.73 -26.09 8.96
CA LEU A 380 21.99 -25.77 10.18
C LEU A 380 20.65 -26.51 10.22
N TRP A 381 19.94 -26.53 9.08
CA TRP A 381 18.68 -27.26 8.92
C TRP A 381 18.40 -27.54 7.44
N SER A 382 17.58 -28.55 7.18
CA SER A 382 17.03 -28.87 5.86
C SER A 382 15.54 -29.18 5.96
N GLN A 383 14.76 -28.66 5.01
CA GLN A 383 13.32 -28.82 4.91
C GLN A 383 12.96 -29.33 3.52
N VAL A 384 12.40 -30.53 3.44
CA VAL A 384 11.91 -31.09 2.17
C VAL A 384 10.55 -30.48 1.86
N GLN A 385 10.51 -29.66 0.82
CA GLN A 385 9.28 -29.04 0.34
C GLN A 385 9.40 -28.77 -1.16
N PRO A 386 8.38 -29.09 -1.98
CA PRO A 386 8.34 -28.74 -3.38
C PRO A 386 7.88 -27.29 -3.56
N ALA A 387 8.59 -26.49 -4.36
CA ALA A 387 8.14 -25.15 -4.74
C ALA A 387 8.81 -24.71 -6.03
N SER A 388 8.22 -23.71 -6.68
CA SER A 388 8.67 -23.20 -7.98
C SER A 388 9.29 -21.81 -7.89
N ALA A 389 9.05 -21.07 -6.80
CA ALA A 389 9.73 -19.81 -6.51
C ALA A 389 9.92 -19.63 -5.01
N SER A 390 11.07 -19.09 -4.63
CA SER A 390 11.39 -18.70 -3.25
C SER A 390 11.62 -17.20 -3.17
N PHE A 391 11.16 -16.57 -2.10
CA PHE A 391 11.33 -15.14 -1.86
C PHE A 391 11.74 -14.92 -0.39
N MET A 392 12.73 -14.06 -0.16
CA MET A 392 13.29 -13.79 1.18
C MET A 392 13.12 -12.34 1.65
N THR A 393 12.63 -12.16 2.88
CA THR A 393 12.42 -10.84 3.51
C THR A 393 12.75 -10.85 5.00
N GLY A 394 13.93 -10.32 5.35
CA GLY A 394 14.38 -10.34 6.74
C GLY A 394 14.49 -11.78 7.23
N THR A 395 13.63 -12.16 8.17
CA THR A 395 13.65 -13.49 8.84
C THR A 395 12.60 -14.47 8.33
N VAL A 396 11.88 -14.15 7.24
CA VAL A 396 10.83 -15.01 6.68
C VAL A 396 11.21 -15.47 5.28
N LEU A 397 11.14 -16.78 5.07
CA LEU A 397 11.21 -17.45 3.78
C LEU A 397 9.80 -17.72 3.26
N ALA A 398 9.50 -17.25 2.06
CA ALA A 398 8.23 -17.52 1.39
C ALA A 398 8.45 -18.45 0.19
N ARG A 399 7.78 -19.60 0.17
CA ARG A 399 7.87 -20.59 -0.90
C ARG A 399 6.54 -20.77 -1.60
N LEU A 400 6.52 -20.50 -2.91
CA LEU A 400 5.34 -20.60 -3.75
C LEU A 400 5.46 -21.78 -4.71
N ALA A 401 4.59 -22.78 -4.55
CA ALA A 401 4.46 -23.89 -5.46
C ALA A 401 3.63 -23.53 -6.70
N SER A 402 3.85 -24.27 -7.80
CA SER A 402 3.15 -24.09 -9.07
C SER A 402 1.64 -24.27 -8.97
N ASP A 403 1.17 -25.03 -7.98
CA ASP A 403 -0.24 -25.26 -7.69
C ASP A 403 -0.90 -24.14 -6.84
N GLY A 404 -0.13 -23.11 -6.48
CA GLY A 404 -0.57 -21.97 -5.69
C GLY A 404 -0.49 -22.16 -4.17
N HIS A 405 0.11 -23.24 -3.66
CA HIS A 405 0.46 -23.33 -2.24
C HIS A 405 1.60 -22.36 -1.88
N LEU A 406 1.37 -21.50 -0.90
CA LEU A 406 2.36 -20.58 -0.35
C LEU A 406 2.67 -21.01 1.08
N ALA A 407 3.90 -21.41 1.35
CA ALA A 407 4.40 -21.68 2.69
C ALA A 407 5.29 -20.54 3.17
N LEU A 408 5.09 -20.12 4.42
CA LEU A 408 5.92 -19.15 5.11
C LEU A 408 6.65 -19.82 6.26
N SER A 409 7.97 -19.75 6.21
CA SER A 409 8.86 -20.42 7.15
C SER A 409 9.80 -19.44 7.83
N HIS A 410 10.14 -19.74 9.08
CA HIS A 410 11.19 -19.02 9.79
C HIS A 410 12.55 -19.39 9.18
N VAL A 411 13.40 -18.39 9.00
CA VAL A 411 14.77 -18.61 8.51
C VAL A 411 15.66 -19.25 9.57
N ASP A 412 15.26 -19.13 10.84
CA ASP A 412 16.05 -19.57 11.97
C ASP A 412 16.12 -21.10 12.11
N ASP A 413 15.01 -21.78 11.88
CA ASP A 413 14.84 -23.24 12.03
C ASP A 413 14.24 -23.91 10.78
N GLY A 414 13.79 -23.12 9.79
CA GLY A 414 13.11 -23.61 8.61
C GLY A 414 11.65 -24.00 8.86
N GLU A 415 11.13 -23.86 10.09
CA GLU A 415 9.78 -24.30 10.43
C GLU A 415 8.73 -23.42 9.77
N THR A 416 7.75 -24.08 9.13
CA THR A 416 6.61 -23.40 8.50
C THR A 416 5.63 -22.99 9.59
N PHE A 417 5.42 -21.68 9.75
CA PHE A 417 4.49 -21.14 10.75
C PHE A 417 3.16 -20.69 10.14
N ALA A 418 3.10 -20.47 8.82
CA ALA A 418 1.88 -20.07 8.13
C ALA A 418 1.83 -20.60 6.71
N GLU A 419 0.62 -20.88 6.23
CA GLU A 419 0.36 -21.30 4.86
C GLU A 419 -0.82 -20.51 4.27
N ALA A 420 -0.77 -20.29 2.96
CA ALA A 420 -1.85 -19.66 2.21
C ALA A 420 -2.08 -20.38 0.88
N ARG A 421 -3.32 -20.32 0.39
CA ARG A 421 -3.69 -20.84 -0.94
C ARG A 421 -4.01 -19.71 -1.89
N LEU A 422 -3.25 -19.64 -2.98
CA LEU A 422 -3.42 -18.72 -4.09
C LEU A 422 -3.93 -19.47 -5.32
N ALA A 423 -4.54 -18.74 -6.26
CA ALA A 423 -4.84 -19.33 -7.56
C ALA A 423 -3.53 -19.61 -8.34
N PRO A 424 -3.36 -20.81 -8.92
CA PRO A 424 -2.18 -21.17 -9.71
C PRO A 424 -1.87 -20.16 -10.81
N ARG A 425 -0.58 -19.84 -10.98
CA ARG A 425 -0.14 -18.91 -12.03
C ARG A 425 -0.31 -19.56 -13.41
N THR A 426 -0.90 -18.83 -14.35
CA THR A 426 -1.10 -19.28 -15.74
C THR A 426 -0.56 -18.25 -16.74
N GLY A 427 0.59 -18.52 -17.36
CA GLY A 427 1.20 -17.64 -18.37
C GLY A 427 2.48 -16.91 -17.92
N GLY A 428 3.27 -17.47 -17.01
CA GLY A 428 4.60 -16.95 -16.64
C GLY A 428 5.09 -17.50 -15.30
N PRO A 429 6.38 -17.28 -14.94
CA PRO A 429 6.91 -17.68 -13.64
C PRO A 429 6.25 -16.90 -12.50
N PRO A 430 6.23 -17.44 -11.27
CA PRO A 430 5.74 -16.71 -10.12
C PRO A 430 6.63 -15.49 -9.89
N THR A 431 6.05 -14.29 -9.94
CA THR A 431 6.77 -13.05 -9.69
C THR A 431 6.27 -12.44 -8.39
N GLY A 432 7.20 -11.96 -7.57
CA GLY A 432 6.91 -11.43 -6.25
C GLY A 432 7.81 -10.24 -5.90
N VAL A 433 7.24 -9.25 -5.21
CA VAL A 433 8.00 -8.20 -4.54
C VAL A 433 7.67 -8.25 -3.07
N LEU A 434 8.72 -8.32 -2.26
CA LEU A 434 8.62 -8.28 -0.82
C LEU A 434 8.75 -6.85 -0.34
N VAL A 435 7.84 -6.42 0.53
CA VAL A 435 7.78 -5.05 1.02
C VAL A 435 7.68 -5.02 2.54
N GLY A 436 8.65 -4.38 3.20
CA GLY A 436 8.64 -4.11 4.63
C GLY A 436 9.18 -2.71 4.95
N GLY A 437 8.74 -2.12 6.06
CA GLY A 437 9.22 -0.81 6.53
C GLY A 437 8.39 -0.24 7.70
N ARG A 438 8.80 0.91 8.25
CA ARG A 438 8.29 1.49 9.52
C ARG A 438 6.76 1.67 9.59
N SER A 439 6.05 1.74 8.46
CA SER A 439 4.59 1.92 8.41
C SER A 439 3.83 0.82 7.64
N ILE A 440 4.52 -0.16 7.05
CA ILE A 440 3.91 -1.25 6.27
C ILE A 440 4.45 -2.55 6.86
N PRO A 441 3.59 -3.38 7.51
CA PRO A 441 4.05 -4.64 8.04
C PRO A 441 4.50 -5.54 6.87
N PRO A 442 5.49 -6.43 7.08
CA PRO A 442 6.13 -7.15 5.98
C PRO A 442 5.06 -7.87 5.15
N THR A 443 5.02 -7.55 3.86
CA THR A 443 4.01 -8.02 2.90
C THR A 443 4.69 -8.58 1.67
N ALA A 444 4.27 -9.76 1.20
CA ALA A 444 4.61 -10.26 -0.11
C ALA A 444 3.54 -9.88 -1.11
N VAL A 445 3.89 -9.15 -2.16
CA VAL A 445 3.01 -8.94 -3.32
C VAL A 445 3.39 -9.95 -4.39
N LEU A 446 2.48 -10.87 -4.70
CA LEU A 446 2.69 -12.01 -5.60
C LEU A 446 1.71 -11.94 -6.79
N ALA A 447 2.11 -12.49 -7.93
CA ALA A 447 1.19 -12.72 -9.04
C ALA A 447 0.27 -13.93 -8.78
N GLU A 448 -1.04 -13.77 -8.98
CA GLU A 448 -2.08 -14.78 -8.76
C GLU A 448 -2.91 -14.97 -10.06
N GLY A 449 -3.15 -16.22 -10.46
CA GLY A 449 -3.98 -16.52 -11.63
C GLY A 449 -3.39 -16.02 -12.96
N ARG A 450 -4.21 -15.36 -13.80
CA ARG A 450 -3.80 -14.76 -15.09
C ARG A 450 -3.43 -13.29 -14.99
N ASP A 451 -4.14 -12.53 -14.17
CA ASP A 451 -4.27 -11.06 -14.30
C ASP A 451 -4.28 -10.32 -12.95
N ARG A 452 -3.94 -11.01 -11.85
CA ARG A 452 -4.07 -10.47 -10.48
C ARG A 452 -2.75 -10.40 -9.74
N LEU A 453 -2.67 -9.39 -8.87
CA LEU A 453 -1.68 -9.27 -7.81
C LEU A 453 -2.37 -9.48 -6.47
N VAL A 454 -1.71 -10.21 -5.58
CA VAL A 454 -2.18 -10.51 -4.24
C VAL A 454 -1.13 -10.09 -3.23
N ALA A 455 -1.55 -9.43 -2.15
CA ALA A 455 -0.69 -9.13 -1.02
C ALA A 455 -0.98 -10.07 0.14
N VAL A 456 0.07 -10.71 0.63
CA VAL A 456 0.06 -11.62 1.78
C VAL A 456 0.86 -11.00 2.91
N ASP A 457 0.29 -10.97 4.11
CA ASP A 457 1.00 -10.63 5.33
C ASP A 457 2.02 -11.71 5.66
N LEU A 458 3.29 -11.36 5.71
CA LEU A 458 4.36 -12.31 5.96
C LEU A 458 4.46 -12.75 7.43
N ARG A 459 3.71 -12.14 8.35
CA ARG A 459 3.67 -12.57 9.76
C ARG A 459 2.59 -13.58 10.05
N THR A 460 1.50 -13.55 9.28
CA THR A 460 0.31 -14.37 9.56
C THR A 460 -0.08 -15.28 8.39
N GLY A 461 0.47 -15.07 7.20
CA GLY A 461 0.00 -15.71 5.97
C GLY A 461 -1.35 -15.18 5.46
N GLU A 462 -1.93 -14.19 6.13
CA GLU A 462 -3.26 -13.69 5.77
C GLU A 462 -3.23 -12.79 4.52
N LEU A 463 -4.27 -12.93 3.70
CA LEU A 463 -4.47 -12.12 2.51
C LEU A 463 -4.91 -10.71 2.89
N ARG A 464 -4.09 -9.70 2.57
CA ARG A 464 -4.41 -8.29 2.86
C ARG A 464 -5.27 -7.65 1.78
N TRP A 465 -4.91 -7.87 0.52
CA TRP A 465 -5.64 -7.33 -0.62
C TRP A 465 -5.40 -8.15 -1.88
N ARG A 466 -6.34 -8.03 -2.82
CA ARG A 466 -6.23 -8.52 -4.20
C ARG A 466 -6.54 -7.38 -5.15
N SER A 467 -5.70 -7.22 -6.16
CA SER A 467 -5.86 -6.23 -7.22
C SER A 467 -5.81 -6.92 -8.58
N GLY A 468 -6.83 -6.70 -9.42
CA GLY A 468 -6.96 -7.35 -10.74
C GLY A 468 -7.19 -6.35 -11.86
N GLY A 469 -7.22 -6.83 -13.10
CA GLY A 469 -7.45 -6.01 -14.29
C GLY A 469 -6.17 -5.45 -14.92
N HIS A 470 -5.09 -6.23 -14.87
CA HIS A 470 -3.84 -6.03 -15.59
C HIS A 470 -3.76 -7.17 -16.61
N GLY A 471 -3.36 -6.96 -17.87
CA GLY A 471 -3.47 -7.99 -18.92
C GLY A 471 -2.95 -9.40 -18.56
N ALA A 472 -3.24 -10.40 -19.38
CA ALA A 472 -2.85 -11.80 -19.12
C ALA A 472 -1.37 -12.09 -19.47
N SER A 473 -0.41 -11.41 -18.84
CA SER A 473 1.03 -11.54 -19.14
C SER A 473 1.91 -11.63 -17.89
N ALA A 474 3.23 -11.71 -18.09
CA ALA A 474 4.22 -11.65 -17.02
C ALA A 474 4.24 -10.25 -16.37
N PHE A 475 4.12 -10.21 -15.05
CA PHE A 475 4.22 -8.97 -14.29
C PHE A 475 5.68 -8.58 -14.15
N THR A 476 6.00 -7.31 -14.41
CA THR A 476 7.23 -6.70 -13.94
C THR A 476 6.89 -5.70 -12.84
N LEU A 477 7.49 -5.89 -11.67
CA LEU A 477 7.18 -5.13 -10.47
C LEU A 477 8.42 -4.34 -10.00
N LYS A 478 8.26 -3.05 -9.76
CA LYS A 478 9.33 -2.18 -9.23
C LYS A 478 8.80 -1.37 -8.06
N ARG A 479 9.49 -1.40 -6.92
CA ARG A 479 9.11 -0.64 -5.72
C ARG A 479 9.83 0.71 -5.66
N ALA A 480 9.07 1.77 -5.41
CA ALA A 480 9.57 3.10 -5.07
C ALA A 480 8.87 3.59 -3.79
N GLY A 481 9.48 3.32 -2.63
CA GLY A 481 8.88 3.63 -1.33
C GLY A 481 7.55 2.88 -1.11
N ARG A 482 6.44 3.64 -1.00
CA ARG A 482 5.07 3.12 -0.83
C ARG A 482 4.37 2.80 -2.15
N ILE A 483 4.95 3.21 -3.28
CA ILE A 483 4.40 3.00 -4.61
C ILE A 483 5.00 1.70 -5.18
N LEU A 484 4.12 0.82 -5.66
CA LEU A 484 4.48 -0.34 -6.46
C LEU A 484 4.11 -0.06 -7.91
N LEU A 485 5.11 0.01 -8.76
CA LEU A 485 4.94 0.08 -10.20
C LEU A 485 4.76 -1.34 -10.74
N ALA A 486 3.75 -1.53 -11.57
CA ALA A 486 3.43 -2.79 -12.20
C ALA A 486 3.19 -2.57 -13.70
N THR A 487 3.88 -3.35 -14.53
CA THR A 487 3.58 -3.54 -15.95
C THR A 487 3.23 -4.99 -16.19
N CYS A 488 2.35 -5.26 -17.16
CA CYS A 488 1.90 -6.62 -17.47
C CYS A 488 1.91 -6.88 -18.97
N GLY A 489 3.01 -6.51 -19.65
CA GLY A 489 3.21 -6.70 -21.08
C GLY A 489 2.17 -6.00 -21.99
N ASP A 490 1.25 -5.25 -21.41
CA ASP A 490 0.28 -4.39 -22.08
C ASP A 490 0.84 -2.97 -22.21
N GLY A 491 0.08 -2.09 -22.86
CA GLY A 491 0.43 -0.68 -22.99
C GLY A 491 0.22 0.13 -21.72
N THR A 492 0.14 -0.52 -20.54
CA THR A 492 -0.16 0.15 -19.27
C THR A 492 0.97 0.03 -18.26
N LEU A 493 1.25 1.17 -17.62
CA LEU A 493 2.10 1.28 -16.44
C LEU A 493 1.19 1.70 -15.28
N SER A 494 1.00 0.81 -14.31
CA SER A 494 0.12 1.06 -13.16
C SER A 494 0.94 1.29 -11.89
N ALA A 495 0.49 2.24 -11.07
CA ALA A 495 1.05 2.47 -9.75
C ALA A 495 0.01 2.13 -8.67
N LEU A 496 0.41 1.28 -7.75
CA LEU A 496 -0.42 0.76 -6.67
C LEU A 496 0.14 1.23 -5.32
N ASP A 497 -0.73 1.54 -4.37
CA ASP A 497 -0.34 1.67 -2.98
C ASP A 497 -0.02 0.27 -2.44
N VAL A 498 1.22 0.04 -2.01
CA VAL A 498 1.64 -1.28 -1.52
C VAL A 498 0.79 -1.76 -0.34
N ALA A 499 0.39 -0.87 0.56
CA ALA A 499 -0.29 -1.25 1.79
C ALA A 499 -1.75 -1.65 1.55
N THR A 500 -2.40 -1.06 0.54
CA THR A 500 -3.84 -1.25 0.30
C THR A 500 -4.18 -1.94 -1.02
N GLY A 501 -3.24 -2.01 -1.96
CA GLY A 501 -3.48 -2.47 -3.33
C GLY A 501 -4.29 -1.51 -4.19
N GLU A 502 -4.56 -0.29 -3.69
CA GLU A 502 -5.34 0.70 -4.42
C GLU A 502 -4.54 1.27 -5.59
N LEU A 503 -5.15 1.31 -6.78
CA LEU A 503 -4.62 2.01 -7.95
C LEU A 503 -4.52 3.52 -7.66
N LEU A 504 -3.29 4.01 -7.55
CA LEU A 504 -2.95 5.42 -7.37
C LEU A 504 -3.08 6.16 -8.70
N TRP A 505 -2.40 5.65 -9.72
CA TRP A 505 -2.44 6.16 -11.08
C TRP A 505 -2.18 5.04 -12.10
N ARG A 506 -2.58 5.30 -13.34
CA ARG A 506 -2.32 4.43 -14.49
C ARG A 506 -1.94 5.29 -15.68
N TYR A 507 -0.79 4.99 -16.24
CA TYR A 507 -0.30 5.59 -17.48
C TYR A 507 -0.53 4.61 -18.63
N CYS A 508 -0.98 5.13 -19.77
CA CYS A 508 -1.19 4.34 -20.97
C CYS A 508 -0.40 4.96 -22.11
N ALA A 509 0.44 4.15 -22.74
CA ALA A 509 1.07 4.51 -23.99
C ALA A 509 0.06 4.49 -25.14
N ALA A 510 0.49 4.89 -26.33
CA ALA A 510 -0.32 4.86 -27.54
C ALA A 510 -0.86 3.44 -27.83
N GLU A 511 -1.94 3.37 -28.61
CA GLU A 511 -2.59 2.11 -28.98
C GLU A 511 -1.60 1.15 -29.65
N GLY A 512 -1.53 -0.10 -29.19
CA GLY A 512 -0.58 -1.11 -29.68
C GLY A 512 0.77 -1.14 -28.96
N ALA A 513 1.12 -0.12 -28.17
CA ALA A 513 2.38 -0.11 -27.41
C ALA A 513 2.37 -1.14 -26.27
N ARG A 514 3.54 -1.70 -25.94
CA ARG A 514 3.71 -2.70 -24.88
C ARG A 514 4.91 -2.36 -23.99
N PHE A 515 4.71 -2.40 -22.68
CA PHE A 515 5.80 -2.28 -21.70
C PHE A 515 6.34 -3.68 -21.36
N ALA A 516 7.37 -4.12 -22.07
CA ALA A 516 7.98 -5.44 -21.88
C ALA A 516 9.16 -5.45 -20.89
N LEU A 517 9.77 -4.31 -20.63
CA LEU A 517 10.98 -4.18 -19.81
C LEU A 517 10.70 -3.49 -18.47
N ALA A 518 11.56 -3.75 -17.49
CA ALA A 518 11.43 -3.16 -16.15
C ALA A 518 11.61 -1.64 -16.20
N PRO A 519 10.71 -0.85 -15.58
CA PRO A 519 10.90 0.60 -15.48
C PRO A 519 12.00 0.94 -14.47
N VAL A 520 12.64 2.08 -14.68
CA VAL A 520 13.61 2.66 -13.74
C VAL A 520 13.00 3.89 -13.06
N VAL A 521 13.37 4.11 -11.79
CA VAL A 521 12.93 5.27 -11.02
C VAL A 521 14.15 6.13 -10.72
N ALA A 522 14.14 7.36 -11.19
CA ALA A 522 15.22 8.33 -11.05
C ALA A 522 14.64 9.62 -10.43
N GLY A 523 14.85 9.79 -9.13
CA GLY A 523 14.21 10.87 -8.36
C GLY A 523 12.69 10.73 -8.36
N GLU A 524 11.98 11.77 -8.84
CA GLU A 524 10.52 11.78 -8.98
C GLU A 524 10.02 11.29 -10.35
N VAL A 525 10.91 10.84 -11.24
CA VAL A 525 10.55 10.40 -12.59
C VAL A 525 10.66 8.89 -12.71
N VAL A 526 9.60 8.27 -13.23
CA VAL A 526 9.59 6.89 -13.70
C VAL A 526 9.87 6.92 -15.19
N VAL A 527 10.96 6.28 -15.61
CA VAL A 527 11.25 6.09 -17.02
C VAL A 527 10.92 4.66 -17.41
N ALA A 528 9.99 4.53 -18.36
CA ALA A 528 9.54 3.27 -18.91
C ALA A 528 9.71 3.26 -20.42
N VAL A 529 10.00 2.10 -20.99
CA VAL A 529 10.17 1.94 -22.43
C VAL A 529 9.06 1.06 -22.99
N SER A 530 8.38 1.55 -24.02
CA SER A 530 7.41 0.78 -24.77
C SER A 530 7.95 0.40 -26.14
N GLY A 531 7.70 -0.82 -26.58
CA GLY A 531 8.15 -1.35 -27.86
C GLY A 531 8.16 -2.87 -27.85
N GLU A 532 8.26 -3.47 -29.03
CA GLU A 532 8.44 -4.92 -29.16
C GLU A 532 9.94 -5.26 -29.11
N LEU A 533 10.31 -6.32 -28.39
CA LEU A 533 11.68 -6.82 -28.39
C LEU A 533 12.02 -7.32 -29.80
N GLY A 534 13.05 -6.75 -30.42
CA GLY A 534 13.41 -7.03 -31.81
C GLY A 534 12.50 -6.39 -32.87
N GLY A 535 11.62 -5.46 -32.47
CA GLY A 535 10.83 -4.64 -33.40
C GLY A 535 11.65 -3.56 -34.11
N ALA A 536 10.97 -2.69 -34.87
CA ALA A 536 11.62 -1.57 -35.55
C ALA A 536 11.77 -0.33 -34.64
N ASP A 537 10.76 -0.05 -33.80
CA ASP A 537 10.67 1.21 -33.06
C ASP A 537 10.43 0.99 -31.56
N GLY A 538 10.95 1.93 -30.77
CA GLY A 538 10.71 2.04 -29.33
C GLY A 538 10.38 3.47 -28.92
N VAL A 539 9.71 3.63 -27.77
CA VAL A 539 9.42 4.94 -27.19
C VAL A 539 9.75 4.94 -25.71
N LEU A 540 10.59 5.88 -25.27
CA LEU A 540 10.79 6.21 -23.87
C LEU A 540 9.70 7.14 -23.37
N HIS A 541 9.22 6.87 -22.16
CA HIS A 541 8.22 7.67 -21.47
C HIS A 541 8.77 8.10 -20.13
N GLY A 542 8.86 9.40 -19.90
CA GLY A 542 9.09 9.99 -18.59
C GLY A 542 7.74 10.29 -17.93
N VAL A 543 7.47 9.64 -16.80
CA VAL A 543 6.20 9.74 -16.08
C VAL A 543 6.47 10.21 -14.66
N ASP A 544 5.73 11.20 -14.18
CA ASP A 544 5.82 11.65 -12.78
C ASP A 544 5.38 10.52 -11.83
N LEU A 545 6.27 10.14 -10.92
CA LEU A 545 6.13 9.00 -10.01
C LEU A 545 4.89 9.09 -9.12
N PHE A 546 4.44 10.29 -8.78
CA PHE A 546 3.37 10.50 -7.80
C PHE A 546 2.00 10.71 -8.44
N SER A 547 1.96 11.32 -9.63
CA SER A 547 0.74 11.68 -10.34
C SER A 547 0.42 10.76 -11.50
N GLY A 548 1.42 10.08 -12.10
CA GLY A 548 1.25 9.28 -13.30
C GLY A 548 1.08 10.11 -14.57
N ARG A 549 1.40 11.42 -14.54
CA ARG A 549 1.35 12.29 -15.72
C ARG A 549 2.58 12.08 -16.59
N ALA A 550 2.40 12.06 -17.91
CA ALA A 550 3.51 12.19 -18.83
C ALA A 550 4.21 13.54 -18.61
N LEU A 551 5.52 13.47 -18.37
CA LEU A 551 6.41 14.63 -18.38
C LEU A 551 6.96 14.85 -19.78
N TRP A 552 7.42 13.76 -20.40
CA TRP A 552 7.97 13.76 -21.74
C TRP A 552 7.85 12.37 -22.37
N THR A 553 7.94 12.34 -23.70
CA THR A 553 7.98 11.12 -24.50
C THR A 553 9.02 11.28 -25.57
N ARG A 554 9.75 10.21 -25.87
CA ARG A 554 10.79 10.24 -26.88
C ARG A 554 10.81 8.98 -27.72
N ALA A 555 10.73 9.16 -29.04
CA ALA A 555 11.01 8.09 -29.99
C ALA A 555 12.48 7.69 -29.94
N LEU A 556 12.71 6.38 -30.00
CA LEU A 556 14.03 5.76 -30.17
C LEU A 556 14.12 5.26 -31.61
N ASP A 557 15.25 5.50 -32.27
CA ASP A 557 15.49 4.90 -33.59
C ASP A 557 16.05 3.49 -33.38
N GLY A 558 15.14 2.55 -33.10
CA GLY A 558 15.43 1.14 -32.84
C GLY A 558 14.60 0.57 -31.70
N ALA A 559 14.36 -0.73 -31.74
CA ALA A 559 13.71 -1.43 -30.63
C ALA A 559 14.58 -1.42 -29.36
N PRO A 560 13.96 -1.38 -28.18
CA PRO A 560 14.69 -1.50 -26.94
C PRO A 560 15.30 -2.90 -26.80
N ALA A 561 16.59 -2.96 -26.50
CA ALA A 561 17.35 -4.19 -26.32
C ALA A 561 17.68 -4.49 -24.85
N SER A 562 17.62 -3.48 -23.97
CA SER A 562 17.85 -3.64 -22.54
C SER A 562 16.94 -2.77 -21.68
N ALA A 563 16.78 -3.14 -20.40
CA ALA A 563 16.07 -2.32 -19.43
C ALA A 563 16.84 -1.01 -19.17
N PRO A 564 16.15 0.13 -18.97
CA PRO A 564 16.79 1.40 -18.70
C PRO A 564 17.54 1.41 -17.37
N SER A 565 18.71 2.03 -17.35
CA SER A 565 19.55 2.26 -16.17
C SER A 565 19.70 3.75 -15.91
N ALA A 566 19.65 4.17 -14.64
CA ALA A 566 19.68 5.58 -14.26
C ALA A 566 20.93 5.91 -13.42
N SER A 567 21.62 7.00 -13.77
CA SER A 567 22.81 7.50 -13.08
C SER A 567 22.91 9.01 -13.26
N ALA A 568 23.18 9.74 -12.17
CA ALA A 568 23.50 11.17 -12.21
C ALA A 568 22.55 12.07 -13.05
N GLY A 569 21.24 11.81 -13.02
CA GLY A 569 20.25 12.58 -13.79
C GLY A 569 20.11 12.16 -15.27
N VAL A 570 20.80 11.10 -15.67
CA VAL A 570 20.74 10.52 -17.01
C VAL A 570 20.12 9.13 -16.93
N VAL A 571 19.33 8.78 -17.95
CA VAL A 571 18.81 7.42 -18.15
C VAL A 571 19.36 6.88 -19.46
N ALA A 572 20.02 5.73 -19.40
CA ALA A 572 20.65 5.07 -20.54
C ALA A 572 20.05 3.68 -20.79
N LEU A 573 19.95 3.30 -22.06
CA LEU A 573 19.48 1.97 -22.48
C LEU A 573 20.09 1.59 -23.83
N ALA A 574 20.16 0.29 -24.10
CA ALA A 574 20.55 -0.23 -25.40
C ALA A 574 19.33 -0.28 -26.34
N VAL A 575 19.54 0.13 -27.59
CA VAL A 575 18.54 0.13 -28.66
C VAL A 575 19.13 -0.47 -29.93
N GLY A 576 18.29 -1.07 -30.77
CA GLY A 576 18.72 -1.71 -32.01
C GLY A 576 18.94 -3.22 -31.89
N GLY A 577 19.36 -3.84 -32.98
CA GLY A 577 19.61 -5.28 -33.05
C GLY A 577 21.03 -5.65 -32.64
N PRO A 578 21.36 -6.95 -32.54
CA PRO A 578 22.69 -7.39 -32.12
C PRO A 578 23.85 -6.89 -33.00
N ARG A 579 23.59 -6.52 -34.26
CA ARG A 579 24.64 -6.09 -35.21
C ARG A 579 24.83 -4.58 -35.29
N ASP A 580 23.87 -3.81 -34.82
CA ASP A 580 23.78 -2.35 -34.94
C ASP A 580 23.32 -1.69 -33.64
N ALA A 581 23.52 -2.38 -32.51
CA ALA A 581 23.10 -1.89 -31.20
C ALA A 581 23.83 -0.59 -30.85
N ARG A 582 23.04 0.37 -30.38
CA ARG A 582 23.49 1.66 -29.85
C ARG A 582 23.16 1.75 -28.38
N PHE A 583 23.98 2.48 -27.63
CA PHE A 583 23.70 2.84 -26.25
C PHE A 583 23.34 4.32 -26.18
N VAL A 584 22.07 4.57 -25.91
CA VAL A 584 21.47 5.90 -25.96
C VAL A 584 21.20 6.38 -24.56
N ALA A 585 21.52 7.65 -24.30
CA ALA A 585 21.23 8.28 -23.03
C ALA A 585 20.45 9.57 -23.16
N VAL A 586 19.49 9.71 -22.25
CA VAL A 586 18.57 10.84 -22.21
C VAL A 586 18.62 11.52 -20.87
N ASP A 587 18.36 12.83 -20.87
CA ASP A 587 18.15 13.58 -19.65
C ASP A 587 16.85 13.12 -18.97
N VAL A 588 16.90 12.86 -17.66
CA VAL A 588 15.72 12.39 -16.91
C VAL A 588 14.59 13.43 -16.85
N THR A 589 14.91 14.72 -16.92
CA THR A 589 13.97 15.81 -16.68
C THR A 589 13.11 16.13 -17.90
N ASP A 590 13.68 16.07 -19.11
CA ASP A 590 13.00 16.45 -20.35
C ASP A 590 13.07 15.40 -21.48
N GLY A 591 13.84 14.32 -21.30
CA GLY A 591 14.02 13.27 -22.30
C GLY A 591 14.93 13.64 -23.47
N SER A 592 15.60 14.79 -23.43
CA SER A 592 16.51 15.25 -24.48
C SER A 592 17.74 14.33 -24.61
N LEU A 593 18.35 14.29 -25.80
CA LEU A 593 19.50 13.42 -26.09
C LEU A 593 20.72 14.01 -25.45
N ARG A 594 21.36 13.23 -24.59
CA ARG A 594 22.68 13.58 -24.07
C ARG A 594 23.75 13.03 -25.00
N TRP A 595 23.68 11.74 -25.29
CA TRP A 595 24.65 11.07 -26.15
C TRP A 595 24.10 9.78 -26.73
N ASP A 596 24.72 9.36 -27.82
CA ASP A 596 24.41 8.16 -28.57
C ASP A 596 25.74 7.57 -29.05
N ILE A 597 26.07 6.38 -28.56
CA ILE A 597 27.35 5.70 -28.83
C ILE A 597 27.10 4.26 -29.28
N ALA A 598 28.15 3.60 -29.79
CA ALA A 598 28.10 2.17 -30.05
C ALA A 598 27.83 1.39 -28.74
N ASP A 599 26.98 0.35 -28.81
CA ASP A 599 26.65 -0.46 -27.64
C ASP A 599 27.91 -1.09 -27.00
N PRO A 600 28.14 -0.89 -25.69
CA PRO A 600 29.26 -1.51 -24.99
C PRO A 600 29.08 -3.02 -24.79
N GLY A 601 27.94 -3.61 -25.18
CA GLY A 601 27.65 -5.05 -25.15
C GLY A 601 26.33 -5.41 -24.46
N LEU A 602 25.48 -4.42 -24.11
CA LEU A 602 24.22 -4.63 -23.41
C LEU A 602 23.18 -5.36 -24.27
N ALA A 603 23.19 -5.17 -25.59
CA ALA A 603 22.33 -5.93 -26.49
C ALA A 603 22.69 -7.43 -26.55
N HIS A 604 23.89 -7.79 -26.06
CA HIS A 604 24.40 -9.15 -26.05
C HIS A 604 24.30 -9.81 -24.66
N GLY A 605 23.47 -9.28 -23.77
CA GLY A 605 23.27 -9.85 -22.43
C GLY A 605 24.30 -9.38 -21.39
N ALA A 606 25.00 -8.27 -21.63
CA ALA A 606 25.79 -7.64 -20.58
C ALA A 606 24.91 -7.11 -19.44
N SER A 607 25.49 -7.01 -18.25
CA SER A 607 24.86 -6.35 -17.10
C SER A 607 25.38 -4.92 -16.93
N CYS A 608 24.53 -4.01 -16.46
CA CYS A 608 24.89 -2.61 -16.18
C CYS A 608 24.69 -2.29 -14.70
N LEU A 609 25.73 -1.77 -14.05
CA LEU A 609 25.67 -1.19 -12.71
C LEU A 609 25.94 0.32 -12.78
N ALA A 610 25.01 1.14 -12.30
CA ALA A 610 25.19 2.58 -12.12
C ALA A 610 25.81 2.89 -10.75
N VAL A 611 26.96 3.56 -10.73
CA VAL A 611 27.66 4.03 -9.52
C VAL A 611 28.04 5.49 -9.69
N ASP A 612 27.44 6.37 -8.89
CA ASP A 612 27.63 7.82 -8.96
C ASP A 612 27.41 8.37 -10.39
N GLN A 613 28.48 8.79 -11.07
CA GLN A 613 28.50 9.25 -12.46
C GLN A 613 29.15 8.24 -13.43
N THR A 614 29.19 6.96 -13.05
CA THR A 614 29.84 5.88 -13.82
C THR A 614 28.83 4.78 -14.11
N LEU A 615 28.74 4.37 -15.38
CA LEU A 615 28.01 3.19 -15.82
C LEU A 615 29.02 2.07 -16.07
N VAL A 616 28.98 1.03 -15.23
CA VAL A 616 29.84 -0.14 -15.38
C VAL A 616 29.08 -1.23 -16.12
N VAL A 617 29.59 -1.62 -17.28
CA VAL A 617 29.03 -2.66 -18.14
C VAL A 617 29.93 -3.88 -18.10
N ASN A 618 29.38 -5.03 -17.72
CA ASN A 618 30.08 -6.30 -17.71
C ASN A 618 29.50 -7.24 -18.76
N THR A 619 30.33 -7.60 -19.73
CA THR A 619 29.92 -8.33 -20.94
C THR A 619 30.22 -9.82 -20.82
N PRO A 620 29.43 -10.69 -21.49
CA PRO A 620 29.74 -12.11 -21.57
C PRO A 620 31.02 -12.39 -22.35
N LEU A 621 31.52 -11.41 -23.11
CA LEU A 621 32.78 -11.51 -23.86
C LEU A 621 34.03 -11.31 -22.98
N GLY A 622 33.87 -11.24 -21.66
CA GLY A 622 34.99 -11.07 -20.72
C GLY A 622 35.49 -9.63 -20.60
N PHE A 623 34.81 -8.65 -21.22
CA PHE A 623 35.14 -7.24 -21.08
C PHE A 623 34.26 -6.56 -20.03
N THR A 624 34.90 -5.77 -19.18
CA THR A 624 34.23 -4.82 -18.29
C THR A 624 34.65 -3.40 -18.67
N ARG A 625 33.65 -2.54 -18.88
CA ARG A 625 33.82 -1.15 -19.32
C ARG A 625 33.18 -0.22 -18.31
N ALA A 626 33.85 0.88 -18.01
CA ALA A 626 33.24 1.99 -17.28
C ALA A 626 33.09 3.19 -18.19
N LEU A 627 31.86 3.65 -18.32
CA LEU A 627 31.49 4.83 -19.09
C LEU A 627 31.13 5.96 -18.13
N ARG A 628 31.45 7.19 -18.50
CA ARG A 628 30.89 8.36 -17.82
C ARG A 628 29.39 8.44 -18.14
N ALA A 629 28.58 8.86 -17.17
CA ALA A 629 27.13 8.98 -17.37
C ALA A 629 26.74 10.26 -18.14
N GLU A 630 27.55 11.31 -18.04
CA GLU A 630 27.25 12.66 -18.55
C GLU A 630 27.37 12.78 -20.08
N ASP A 631 28.48 12.29 -20.62
CA ASP A 631 28.73 11.98 -22.03
C ASP A 631 29.07 10.50 -22.09
N GLY A 632 28.83 9.74 -23.13
CA GLY A 632 29.08 8.28 -23.09
C GLY A 632 30.55 7.87 -23.10
N GLU A 633 31.49 8.70 -22.64
CA GLU A 633 32.93 8.44 -22.82
C GLU A 633 33.44 7.30 -21.95
N LEU A 634 34.29 6.45 -22.56
CA LEU A 634 34.99 5.37 -21.89
C LEU A 634 36.03 5.93 -20.91
N ARG A 635 35.83 5.67 -19.62
CA ARG A 635 36.82 5.96 -18.57
C ARG A 635 37.92 4.93 -18.53
N TRP A 636 37.54 3.66 -18.59
CA TRP A 636 38.46 2.53 -18.62
C TRP A 636 37.77 1.29 -19.19
N GLU A 637 38.57 0.42 -19.79
CA GLU A 637 38.18 -0.91 -20.24
C GLU A 637 39.14 -1.93 -19.67
N ARG A 638 38.61 -3.09 -19.27
CA ARG A 638 39.40 -4.20 -18.79
C ARG A 638 38.91 -5.50 -19.40
N GLN A 639 39.85 -6.28 -19.92
CA GLN A 639 39.62 -7.68 -20.23
C GLN A 639 39.90 -8.51 -18.99
N LEU A 640 38.88 -9.23 -18.52
CA LEU A 640 38.91 -10.10 -17.36
C LEU A 640 39.08 -11.57 -17.73
N SER A 641 38.46 -11.99 -18.84
CA SER A 641 38.52 -13.37 -19.34
C SER A 641 38.58 -13.42 -20.87
N HIS A 642 38.87 -14.60 -21.41
CA HIS A 642 38.82 -14.88 -22.83
C HIS A 642 37.59 -15.75 -23.16
N PRO A 643 36.60 -15.25 -23.94
CA PRO A 643 35.30 -15.92 -24.12
C PRO A 643 35.34 -17.23 -24.92
N VAL A 644 36.49 -17.58 -25.52
CA VAL A 644 36.70 -18.84 -26.24
C VAL A 644 37.39 -19.88 -25.36
N ALA A 645 38.06 -19.44 -24.29
CA ALA A 645 38.85 -20.28 -23.39
C ALA A 645 38.15 -20.54 -22.06
N ASP A 646 37.28 -19.61 -21.63
CA ASP A 646 36.71 -19.61 -20.30
C ASP A 646 35.17 -19.69 -20.33
N ASP A 647 34.61 -20.34 -19.31
CA ASP A 647 33.15 -20.42 -19.13
C ASP A 647 32.54 -19.06 -18.76
N VAL A 648 31.34 -18.80 -19.28
CA VAL A 648 30.62 -17.54 -19.08
C VAL A 648 29.51 -17.74 -18.03
N PRO A 649 29.53 -16.99 -16.91
CA PRO A 649 28.48 -17.05 -15.91
C PRO A 649 27.11 -16.64 -16.45
N ARG A 650 26.06 -17.26 -15.94
CA ARG A 650 24.67 -16.90 -16.25
C ARG A 650 24.29 -15.52 -15.73
N ARG A 651 24.96 -15.04 -14.68
CA ARG A 651 24.72 -13.73 -14.07
C ARG A 651 26.00 -12.91 -14.03
N LEU A 652 25.97 -11.81 -14.78
CA LEU A 652 27.12 -10.92 -14.94
C LEU A 652 27.03 -9.67 -14.06
N GLU A 653 26.09 -9.62 -13.11
CA GLU A 653 25.81 -8.45 -12.26
C GLU A 653 27.02 -8.06 -11.40
N PRO A 654 27.66 -6.89 -11.65
CA PRO A 654 28.74 -6.40 -10.79
C PRO A 654 28.19 -5.98 -9.41
N ILE A 655 28.98 -6.18 -8.36
CA ILE A 655 28.60 -5.87 -6.97
C ILE A 655 29.57 -4.83 -6.41
N LEU A 656 29.04 -3.68 -5.95
CA LEU A 656 29.83 -2.69 -5.25
C LEU A 656 29.75 -2.90 -3.73
N ARG A 657 30.88 -3.11 -3.06
CA ARG A 657 30.95 -3.27 -1.60
C ARG A 657 32.21 -2.64 -1.04
N GLY A 658 32.07 -1.79 -0.02
CA GLY A 658 33.22 -1.15 0.65
C GLY A 658 34.11 -0.31 -0.29
N GLY A 659 33.58 0.19 -1.40
CA GLY A 659 34.34 0.92 -2.43
C GLY A 659 35.09 0.04 -3.44
N ALA A 660 35.04 -1.29 -3.29
CA ALA A 660 35.56 -2.26 -4.25
C ALA A 660 34.42 -2.82 -5.12
N LEU A 661 34.71 -3.01 -6.40
CA LEU A 661 33.81 -3.56 -7.40
C LEU A 661 34.16 -5.03 -7.64
N PHE A 662 33.24 -5.92 -7.30
CA PHE A 662 33.38 -7.36 -7.52
C PHE A 662 32.67 -7.70 -8.83
N VAL A 663 33.41 -8.22 -9.81
CA VAL A 663 32.92 -8.47 -11.15
C VAL A 663 32.99 -9.97 -11.44
N PRO A 664 31.84 -10.64 -11.61
CA PRO A 664 31.80 -12.03 -12.02
C PRO A 664 32.17 -12.17 -13.50
N SER A 665 33.07 -13.10 -13.79
CA SER A 665 33.52 -13.52 -15.12
C SER A 665 33.88 -15.02 -15.02
N ALA A 666 34.92 -15.50 -15.70
CA ALA A 666 35.47 -16.85 -15.45
C ALA A 666 35.82 -17.08 -13.97
N SER A 667 36.22 -16.00 -13.28
CA SER A 667 36.37 -15.94 -11.82
C SER A 667 35.81 -14.60 -11.32
N VAL A 668 35.80 -14.38 -10.00
CA VAL A 668 35.40 -13.09 -9.42
C VAL A 668 36.62 -12.16 -9.33
N HIS A 669 36.59 -11.05 -10.06
CA HIS A 669 37.64 -10.03 -10.05
C HIS A 669 37.28 -8.88 -9.12
N VAL A 670 38.26 -8.32 -8.41
CA VAL A 670 38.05 -7.16 -7.51
C VAL A 670 38.75 -5.94 -8.07
N LEU A 671 37.96 -5.00 -8.58
CA LEU A 671 38.41 -3.79 -9.27
C LEU A 671 38.08 -2.54 -8.46
N ARG A 672 38.79 -1.45 -8.73
CA ARG A 672 38.42 -0.11 -8.27
C ARG A 672 37.54 0.56 -9.33
N VAL A 673 36.41 1.12 -8.91
CA VAL A 673 35.44 1.76 -9.83
C VAL A 673 36.05 2.94 -10.59
N ALA A 674 36.94 3.71 -9.96
CA ALA A 674 37.48 4.94 -10.53
C ALA A 674 38.38 4.73 -11.75
N ASP A 675 39.24 3.71 -11.73
CA ASP A 675 40.32 3.50 -12.71
C ASP A 675 40.34 2.07 -13.29
N GLY A 676 39.47 1.17 -12.83
CA GLY A 676 39.42 -0.22 -13.27
C GLY A 676 40.61 -1.05 -12.77
N HIS A 677 41.44 -0.51 -11.87
CA HIS A 677 42.63 -1.20 -11.39
C HIS A 677 42.25 -2.37 -10.50
N SER A 678 42.91 -3.52 -10.69
CA SER A 678 42.72 -4.69 -9.83
C SER A 678 43.25 -4.40 -8.44
N ILE A 679 42.39 -4.48 -7.43
CA ILE A 679 42.75 -4.27 -6.02
C ILE A 679 43.39 -5.55 -5.44
N GLY A 680 43.06 -6.71 -6.01
CA GLY A 680 43.54 -8.01 -5.59
C GLY A 680 43.83 -8.95 -6.76
N GLU A 681 44.29 -10.15 -6.41
CA GLU A 681 44.29 -11.27 -7.35
C GLU A 681 42.84 -11.75 -7.56
N PRO A 682 42.50 -12.28 -8.75
CA PRO A 682 41.20 -12.92 -8.97
C PRO A 682 40.97 -14.03 -7.94
N LEU A 683 39.71 -14.29 -7.62
CA LEU A 683 39.39 -15.37 -6.70
C LEU A 683 39.95 -16.69 -7.22
N PRO A 684 40.63 -17.50 -6.38
CA PRO A 684 41.04 -18.86 -6.73
C PRO A 684 39.79 -19.77 -6.69
N CYS A 685 38.86 -19.49 -7.59
CA CYS A 685 37.59 -20.16 -7.73
C CYS A 685 37.64 -21.02 -8.99
N GLU A 686 37.44 -22.31 -8.80
CA GLU A 686 37.31 -23.29 -9.88
C GLU A 686 35.86 -23.41 -10.38
N LEU A 687 34.91 -22.79 -9.67
CA LEU A 687 33.49 -22.75 -10.04
C LEU A 687 33.20 -21.60 -11.00
N VAL A 688 32.28 -21.83 -11.94
CA VAL A 688 31.65 -20.76 -12.71
C VAL A 688 30.71 -19.96 -11.79
N PRO A 689 30.93 -18.64 -11.61
CA PRO A 689 30.17 -17.84 -10.64
C PRO A 689 28.76 -17.46 -11.11
N ASP A 690 27.89 -18.45 -11.32
CA ASP A 690 26.48 -18.26 -11.72
C ASP A 690 25.67 -17.45 -10.71
N TRP A 691 26.06 -17.50 -9.44
CA TRP A 691 25.59 -16.61 -8.40
C TRP A 691 26.76 -16.11 -7.55
N THR A 692 26.81 -14.81 -7.33
CA THR A 692 27.83 -14.18 -6.46
C THR A 692 27.16 -13.25 -5.46
N ARG A 693 27.62 -13.28 -4.21
CA ARG A 693 27.29 -12.26 -3.19
C ARG A 693 28.51 -11.88 -2.37
N VAL A 694 28.49 -10.63 -1.92
CA VAL A 694 29.53 -10.08 -1.03
C VAL A 694 28.87 -9.48 0.21
N ASP A 695 29.30 -9.91 1.39
CA ASP A 695 28.75 -9.45 2.67
C ASP A 695 29.40 -8.17 3.19
N GLU A 696 29.04 -7.74 4.40
CA GLU A 696 29.62 -6.57 5.08
C GLU A 696 31.07 -6.77 5.55
N ARG A 697 31.52 -8.01 5.72
CA ARG A 697 32.88 -8.38 6.11
C ARG A 697 33.81 -8.44 4.90
N GLY A 698 33.25 -8.40 3.69
CA GLY A 698 33.97 -8.58 2.43
C GLY A 698 34.18 -10.06 2.08
N TRP A 699 33.42 -10.97 2.69
CA TRP A 699 33.40 -12.37 2.29
C TRP A 699 32.60 -12.52 1.00
N ILE A 700 33.09 -13.40 0.14
CA ILE A 700 32.51 -13.66 -1.18
C ILE A 700 31.94 -15.07 -1.18
N TYR A 701 30.67 -15.18 -1.55
CA TYR A 701 29.97 -16.45 -1.73
C TYR A 701 29.73 -16.65 -3.20
N VAL A 702 30.16 -17.80 -3.72
CA VAL A 702 30.05 -18.18 -5.12
C VAL A 702 29.31 -19.50 -5.21
N ALA A 703 28.26 -19.55 -6.03
CA ALA A 703 27.52 -20.77 -6.31
C ALA A 703 27.48 -21.05 -7.82
N GLU A 704 27.59 -22.32 -8.17
CA GLU A 704 27.44 -22.85 -9.52
C GLU A 704 26.14 -23.68 -9.58
N GLU A 705 25.39 -23.60 -10.69
CA GLU A 705 24.13 -24.37 -10.86
C GLU A 705 24.34 -25.90 -10.82
N SER A 706 25.59 -26.38 -10.93
CA SER A 706 25.98 -27.79 -10.71
C SER A 706 25.68 -28.28 -9.29
N GLY A 707 25.55 -27.38 -8.31
CA GLY A 707 25.30 -27.69 -6.91
C GLY A 707 26.43 -27.31 -5.95
N HIS A 708 27.55 -26.78 -6.44
CA HIS A 708 28.68 -26.40 -5.58
C HIS A 708 28.54 -24.96 -5.06
N LEU A 709 28.81 -24.76 -3.78
CA LEU A 709 28.80 -23.47 -3.08
C LEU A 709 30.10 -23.27 -2.30
N HIS A 710 30.85 -22.21 -2.60
CA HIS A 710 32.09 -21.86 -1.92
C HIS A 710 32.00 -20.51 -1.21
N ALA A 711 32.64 -20.41 -0.05
CA ALA A 711 32.85 -19.14 0.64
C ALA A 711 34.32 -18.78 0.73
N TYR A 712 34.63 -17.51 0.45
CA TYR A 712 35.97 -16.96 0.45
C TYR A 712 36.04 -15.78 1.40
N ALA A 713 37.08 -15.71 2.22
CA ALA A 713 37.35 -14.59 3.11
C ALA A 713 38.63 -13.87 2.70
N PRO A 714 38.73 -12.55 2.95
CA PRO A 714 39.98 -11.83 2.76
C PRO A 714 41.05 -12.38 3.72
N LYS A 715 42.20 -12.77 3.18
CA LYS A 715 43.32 -13.35 3.93
C LYS A 715 43.92 -12.29 4.86
N PRO A 716 43.99 -12.53 6.18
CA PRO A 716 44.63 -11.60 7.11
C PRO A 716 46.13 -11.50 6.79
N GLN A 717 46.57 -10.35 6.30
CA GLN A 717 47.99 -10.07 6.12
C GLN A 717 48.58 -9.54 7.43
N LEU A 718 49.34 -10.39 8.13
CA LEU A 718 50.17 -9.96 9.25
C LEU A 718 51.23 -8.97 8.74
N SER A 719 51.12 -7.70 9.14
CA SER A 719 52.22 -6.77 8.96
C SER A 719 53.08 -6.75 10.21
N VAL A 720 54.35 -7.11 10.07
CA VAL A 720 55.37 -6.74 11.05
C VAL A 720 55.44 -5.21 11.03
N VAL A 721 54.93 -4.57 12.08
CA VAL A 721 55.15 -3.15 12.33
C VAL A 721 56.63 -3.02 12.69
N ARG A 722 57.43 -2.48 11.77
CA ARG A 722 58.83 -2.14 12.02
C ARG A 722 58.94 -0.83 12.76
#